data_AF-A0A348ZVA2-F1
#
_entry.id   AF-A0A348ZVA2-F1
#
_cell.length_a   1.000
_cell.length_b   1.000
_cell.length_c   1.000
_cell.angle_alpha   90.00
_cell.angle_beta   90.00
_cell.angle_gamma   90.00
#
_symmetry.space_group_name_H-M   'P 1'
#
loop_
_entity.id
_entity.type
_entity.pdbx_description
1 polymer ?
#
loop_
_entity_poly.entity_id
_entity_poly.type
_entity_poly.pdbx_seq_one_letter_code
_entity_poly.pdbx_strand_id
1 'polypeptide(L)'
;MNDLRRMLNPKTIALIGATEKNGTIGRTIMGNLLSLEGVDICPVSIARKSVLGIEAYPSVGMIPQHVDLAIIATPARTVPAIVEECGMSGVNGVVIVSGGFGEIGEEGKRLEGRIKDTGKKYQMRLLGPESAGFVRPLTGLNATFLRSVICPGNIGFLSQNAGLCAAIVDWAANSGIGFSMVASLGSMIDVDLADLIDFLADDYATKSVLIYMETVGDTRRFMSAARAIASRKPIIVLKPGRFSLGAEDIFSSLGPGGDDEIYDGAFRRAGILRVRDIAELFNSARILDSERLPRGPRVAIITNAGPLGLAAIDALKELGSELARLSDMSLQEMREFLPPHWRPTNPVNLLAFADIGRYTRSLETCLRDPAVDGVLVFHVPEGSTPSEELAREVARLAAKTTKPVIAAWMGGREAEPGRRIFVRHDIPVFKTPEDAAKTYALMYRRRRNLDHLYETPVELPLHLPSDKEALKGSIRRMRDEGRWVLNEKESKDLLASYGIPVATACVARDSDEAVSIGERIGYPVVVKVISPDIATKSEVGGVMLDVRSSDAIRQAWDILPRVLHDRVPLAKIEGLSVEPLIENIDYELTLAARKDRKFGTIVLLGLAGLASEFFREVSIALPPLNQTLAKMLIQETKAYTLLRGFRTKEPADFEQLEELIVNFSNLIVDFPEFAEIVVHPLAIAKGRPHALGVRMALDREYGEQPSGYPHLVIKPYPRQYITEWRTWDGLKVLLRPIKPEDEPLEQEMFASLDHETIRMRLLGPVKDIRSHDWLIRFCNIDYYRHIAIVAEIREGGEKRMIGVGRLAMTPDFDSAEFALLVHDRYQRKGLGDKLLRMLIDIGKEKGLGEISGEMLSENTKMVSLAMKLGFTPRSTGDGTTEVRLNLKG
;
A
#
# COMPACT_ATOMS: atom_id res chain seq x y z
N MET A 1 -17.43 -8.04 12.68
CA MET A 1 -17.13 -6.59 12.79
C MET A 1 -18.07 -5.86 13.77
N ASN A 2 -19.32 -6.33 13.96
CA ASN A 2 -20.28 -5.73 14.88
C ASN A 2 -19.81 -5.66 16.35
N ASP A 3 -19.17 -6.70 16.87
CA ASP A 3 -18.67 -6.69 18.26
C ASP A 3 -17.54 -5.68 18.47
N LEU A 4 -16.67 -5.48 17.47
CA LEU A 4 -15.63 -4.45 17.54
C LEU A 4 -16.26 -3.05 17.59
N ARG A 5 -17.30 -2.79 16.78
CA ARG A 5 -18.02 -1.51 16.81
C ARG A 5 -18.68 -1.26 18.17
N ARG A 6 -19.27 -2.29 18.79
CA ARG A 6 -19.84 -2.22 20.15
C ARG A 6 -18.75 -1.98 21.20
N MET A 7 -17.63 -2.68 21.11
CA MET A 7 -16.47 -2.49 21.99
C MET A 7 -15.93 -1.05 21.91
N LEU A 8 -15.89 -0.45 20.72
CA LEU A 8 -15.40 0.92 20.49
C LEU A 8 -16.47 2.02 20.73
N ASN A 9 -17.74 1.65 20.85
CA ASN A 9 -18.88 2.52 21.18
C ASN A 9 -19.75 1.91 22.29
N PRO A 10 -19.19 1.61 23.48
CA PRO A 10 -19.90 0.88 24.52
C PRO A 10 -20.94 1.77 25.22
N LYS A 11 -22.05 1.16 25.64
CA LYS A 11 -23.03 1.74 26.56
C LYS A 11 -22.76 1.33 28.00
N THR A 12 -22.20 0.14 28.21
CA THR A 12 -21.85 -0.39 29.54
C THR A 12 -20.40 -0.87 29.56
N ILE A 13 -19.61 -0.39 30.53
CA ILE A 13 -18.18 -0.68 30.68
C ILE A 13 -17.90 -1.32 32.05
N ALA A 14 -17.32 -2.52 32.08
CA ALA A 14 -16.81 -3.14 33.29
C ALA A 14 -15.31 -2.86 33.47
N LEU A 15 -14.90 -2.38 34.65
CA LEU A 15 -13.49 -2.16 34.97
C LEU A 15 -13.00 -3.18 36.01
N ILE A 16 -12.26 -4.20 35.55
CA ILE A 16 -11.70 -5.26 36.38
C ILE A 16 -10.32 -4.84 36.91
N GLY A 17 -10.20 -4.79 38.24
CA GLY A 17 -9.04 -4.19 38.92
C GLY A 17 -9.28 -2.74 39.35
N ALA A 18 -10.55 -2.30 39.40
CA ALA A 18 -10.92 -0.99 39.92
C ALA A 18 -10.49 -0.82 41.38
N THR A 19 -9.90 0.34 41.68
CA THR A 19 -9.36 0.65 43.01
C THR A 19 -9.32 2.16 43.25
N GLU A 20 -9.37 2.56 44.52
CA GLU A 20 -9.20 3.96 44.93
C GLU A 20 -7.73 4.32 45.19
N LYS A 21 -6.82 3.33 45.17
CA LYS A 21 -5.40 3.55 45.48
C LYS A 21 -4.74 4.42 44.41
N ASN A 22 -4.37 5.63 44.79
CA ASN A 22 -3.64 6.56 43.93
C ASN A 22 -2.34 5.94 43.38
N GLY A 23 -2.02 6.28 42.13
CA GLY A 23 -0.84 5.78 41.43
C GLY A 23 -1.00 4.41 40.75
N THR A 24 -2.14 3.74 40.90
CA THR A 24 -2.42 2.47 40.20
C THR A 24 -3.11 2.71 38.85
N ILE A 25 -2.90 1.79 37.90
CA ILE A 25 -3.52 1.83 36.56
C ILE A 25 -5.06 1.84 36.65
N GLY A 26 -5.63 0.93 37.43
CA GLY A 26 -7.09 0.84 37.62
C GLY A 26 -7.70 2.13 38.17
N ARG A 27 -7.01 2.84 39.07
CA ARG A 27 -7.46 4.14 39.59
C ARG A 27 -7.47 5.23 38.52
N THR A 28 -6.46 5.24 37.63
CA THR A 28 -6.38 6.21 36.54
C THR A 28 -7.46 5.97 35.50
N ILE A 29 -7.66 4.71 35.07
CA ILE A 29 -8.74 4.36 34.14
C ILE A 29 -10.09 4.74 34.73
N MET A 30 -10.34 4.43 36.00
CA MET A 30 -11.58 4.81 36.67
C MET A 30 -11.80 6.34 36.63
N GLY A 31 -10.75 7.14 36.87
CA GLY A 31 -10.85 8.60 36.78
C GLY A 31 -11.19 9.10 35.37
N ASN A 32 -10.60 8.48 34.36
CA ASN A 32 -10.85 8.80 32.94
C ASN A 32 -12.24 8.38 32.46
N LEU A 33 -12.79 7.30 33.02
CA LEU A 33 -14.14 6.85 32.71
C LEU A 33 -15.20 7.70 33.41
N LEU A 34 -14.97 8.15 34.65
CA LEU A 34 -15.94 8.95 35.41
C LEU A 34 -16.33 10.29 34.75
N SER A 35 -15.53 10.79 33.80
CA SER A 35 -15.88 11.97 33.00
C SER A 35 -16.85 11.70 31.85
N LEU A 36 -17.23 10.44 31.60
CA LEU A 36 -18.18 10.06 30.57
C LEU A 36 -19.63 10.30 31.02
N GLU A 37 -20.40 10.91 30.14
CA GLU A 37 -21.85 11.03 30.30
C GLU A 37 -22.57 9.96 29.47
N GLY A 38 -23.65 9.38 30.01
CA GLY A 38 -24.50 8.45 29.27
C GLY A 38 -23.94 7.03 29.08
N VAL A 39 -22.88 6.66 29.80
CA VAL A 39 -22.29 5.32 29.81
C VAL A 39 -22.31 4.76 31.23
N ASP A 40 -22.81 3.53 31.38
CA ASP A 40 -22.86 2.84 32.67
C ASP A 40 -21.48 2.24 33.00
N ILE A 41 -20.88 2.68 34.10
CA ILE A 41 -19.56 2.22 34.54
C ILE A 41 -19.74 1.25 35.71
N CYS A 42 -19.26 0.02 35.55
CA CYS A 42 -19.37 -1.06 36.53
C CYS A 42 -17.97 -1.45 37.06
N PRO A 43 -17.52 -0.91 38.21
CA PRO A 43 -16.30 -1.35 38.86
C PRO A 43 -16.39 -2.82 39.28
N VAL A 44 -15.35 -3.60 38.99
CA VAL A 44 -15.23 -4.99 39.46
C VAL A 44 -14.06 -5.10 40.43
N SER A 45 -14.38 -5.41 41.69
CA SER A 45 -13.42 -5.51 42.79
C SER A 45 -13.84 -6.57 43.80
N ILE A 46 -12.95 -7.54 44.06
CA ILE A 46 -13.19 -8.59 45.07
C ILE A 46 -13.15 -8.01 46.49
N ALA A 47 -12.38 -6.93 46.70
CA ALA A 47 -12.07 -6.42 48.03
C ALA A 47 -13.07 -5.36 48.54
N ARG A 48 -13.93 -4.80 47.67
CA ARG A 48 -14.72 -3.60 47.98
C ARG A 48 -16.12 -3.69 47.39
N LYS A 49 -17.11 -3.18 48.14
CA LYS A 49 -18.50 -3.03 47.67
C LYS A 49 -18.75 -1.73 46.90
N SER A 50 -17.84 -0.77 46.96
CA SER A 50 -17.91 0.48 46.19
C SER A 50 -16.51 0.99 45.84
N VAL A 51 -16.38 1.68 44.71
CA VAL A 51 -15.15 2.33 44.25
C VAL A 51 -15.50 3.74 43.76
N LEU A 52 -14.93 4.77 44.38
CA LEU A 52 -15.18 6.20 44.06
C LEU A 52 -16.67 6.57 44.09
N GLY A 53 -17.43 5.98 45.01
CA GLY A 53 -18.87 6.22 45.17
C GLY A 53 -19.78 5.44 44.23
N ILE A 54 -19.24 4.62 43.33
CA ILE A 54 -20.00 3.72 42.45
C ILE A 54 -20.03 2.30 43.05
N GLU A 55 -21.18 1.64 42.98
CA GLU A 55 -21.36 0.25 43.40
C GLU A 55 -20.41 -0.68 42.64
N ALA A 56 -19.67 -1.52 43.37
CA ALA A 56 -18.70 -2.44 42.79
C ALA A 56 -19.18 -3.88 42.89
N TYR A 57 -18.96 -4.64 41.83
CA TYR A 57 -19.33 -6.04 41.73
C TYR A 57 -18.12 -6.93 42.02
N PRO A 58 -18.30 -8.12 42.63
CA PRO A 58 -17.19 -9.03 42.91
C PRO A 58 -16.66 -9.72 41.65
N SER A 59 -17.49 -9.84 40.62
CA SER A 59 -17.22 -10.56 39.37
C SER A 59 -18.05 -9.95 38.22
N VAL A 60 -17.61 -10.14 36.98
CA VAL A 60 -18.30 -9.60 35.78
C VAL A 60 -19.67 -10.24 35.61
N GLY A 61 -19.79 -11.54 35.91
CA GLY A 61 -21.06 -12.27 35.79
C GLY A 61 -22.16 -11.86 36.77
N MET A 62 -21.87 -10.98 37.74
CA MET A 62 -22.87 -10.43 38.66
C MET A 62 -23.41 -9.07 38.24
N ILE A 63 -22.91 -8.50 37.14
CA ILE A 63 -23.41 -7.25 36.57
C ILE A 63 -24.78 -7.53 35.91
N PRO A 64 -25.86 -6.82 36.28
CA PRO A 64 -27.20 -7.13 35.77
C PRO A 64 -27.41 -6.68 34.33
N GLN A 65 -26.69 -5.66 33.86
CA GLN A 65 -26.72 -5.21 32.47
C GLN A 65 -25.76 -6.02 31.59
N HIS A 66 -26.08 -6.08 30.30
CA HIS A 66 -25.14 -6.58 29.28
C HIS A 66 -23.92 -5.68 29.18
N VAL A 67 -22.72 -6.24 29.26
CA VAL A 67 -21.46 -5.48 29.24
C VAL A 67 -20.91 -5.47 27.81
N ASP A 68 -20.80 -4.27 27.21
CA ASP A 68 -20.22 -4.12 25.87
C ASP A 68 -18.69 -4.19 25.89
N LEU A 69 -18.07 -3.63 26.92
CA LEU A 69 -16.62 -3.52 27.06
C LEU A 69 -16.15 -3.89 28.47
N ALA A 70 -15.23 -4.83 28.58
CA ALA A 70 -14.50 -5.12 29.82
C ALA A 70 -13.04 -4.63 29.73
N ILE A 71 -12.56 -3.90 30.73
CA ILE A 71 -11.18 -3.43 30.81
C ILE A 71 -10.47 -4.16 31.96
N ILE A 72 -9.42 -4.90 31.66
CA ILE A 72 -8.68 -5.71 32.63
C ILE A 72 -7.36 -5.03 32.98
N ALA A 73 -7.24 -4.63 34.25
CA ALA A 73 -6.05 -4.03 34.84
C ALA A 73 -5.56 -4.83 36.06
N THR A 74 -5.46 -6.16 35.91
CA THR A 74 -5.02 -7.11 36.97
C THR A 74 -3.76 -7.87 36.54
N PRO A 75 -2.94 -8.44 37.46
CA PRO A 75 -1.70 -9.12 37.08
C PRO A 75 -1.90 -10.22 36.00
N ALA A 76 -0.96 -10.39 35.07
CA ALA A 76 -1.08 -11.30 33.92
C ALA A 76 -1.57 -12.71 34.25
N ARG A 77 -1.15 -13.27 35.40
CA ARG A 77 -1.52 -14.61 35.87
C ARG A 77 -3.04 -14.79 36.07
N THR A 78 -3.77 -13.73 36.40
CA THR A 78 -5.22 -13.79 36.65
C THR A 78 -6.05 -13.54 35.38
N VAL A 79 -5.45 -12.96 34.34
CA VAL A 79 -6.15 -12.52 33.13
C VAL A 79 -6.87 -13.66 32.40
N PRO A 80 -6.28 -14.85 32.16
CA PRO A 80 -7.00 -15.91 31.44
C PRO A 80 -8.31 -16.35 32.10
N ALA A 81 -8.36 -16.39 33.44
CA ALA A 81 -9.57 -16.76 34.16
C ALA A 81 -10.66 -15.68 34.04
N ILE A 82 -10.25 -14.41 34.10
CA ILE A 82 -11.17 -13.26 33.95
C ILE A 82 -11.72 -13.21 32.52
N VAL A 83 -10.89 -13.45 31.51
CA VAL A 83 -11.33 -13.48 30.10
C VAL A 83 -12.34 -14.60 29.86
N GLU A 84 -12.16 -15.78 30.48
CA GLU A 84 -13.14 -16.87 30.43
C GLU A 84 -14.48 -16.45 31.06
N GLU A 85 -14.44 -15.75 32.20
CA GLU A 85 -15.64 -15.23 32.86
C GLU A 85 -16.37 -14.17 32.02
N CYS A 86 -15.63 -13.25 31.38
CA CYS A 86 -16.17 -12.30 30.43
C CYS A 86 -16.88 -13.01 29.26
N GLY A 87 -16.25 -14.06 28.72
CA GLY A 87 -16.83 -14.87 27.65
C GLY A 87 -18.13 -15.57 28.08
N MET A 88 -18.17 -16.16 29.28
CA MET A 88 -19.37 -16.77 29.85
C MET A 88 -20.50 -15.76 30.07
N SER A 89 -20.16 -14.50 30.36
CA SER A 89 -21.11 -13.41 30.59
C SER A 89 -21.56 -12.73 29.30
N GLY A 90 -21.06 -13.16 28.13
CA GLY A 90 -21.45 -12.63 26.83
C GLY A 90 -20.87 -11.26 26.49
N VAL A 91 -19.75 -10.86 27.11
CA VAL A 91 -19.11 -9.56 26.85
C VAL A 91 -18.70 -9.46 25.36
N ASN A 92 -18.97 -8.32 24.70
CA ASN A 92 -18.64 -8.16 23.27
C ASN A 92 -17.12 -7.99 23.04
N GLY A 93 -16.44 -7.21 23.88
CA GLY A 93 -15.00 -7.01 23.75
C GLY A 93 -14.26 -6.74 25.06
N VAL A 94 -12.96 -7.07 25.06
CA VAL A 94 -12.08 -6.95 26.22
C VAL A 94 -10.81 -6.17 25.86
N VAL A 95 -10.46 -5.21 26.69
CA VAL A 95 -9.17 -4.50 26.66
C VAL A 95 -8.29 -5.03 27.77
N ILE A 96 -7.13 -5.57 27.42
CA ILE A 96 -6.16 -6.12 28.35
C ILE A 96 -4.99 -5.15 28.46
N VAL A 97 -4.94 -4.43 29.58
CA VAL A 97 -3.92 -3.40 29.83
C VAL A 97 -2.62 -3.99 30.39
N SER A 98 -2.73 -5.13 31.05
CA SER A 98 -1.65 -5.76 31.79
C SER A 98 -0.50 -6.21 30.89
N GLY A 99 0.73 -6.07 31.39
CA GLY A 99 1.92 -6.76 30.89
C GLY A 99 2.25 -8.01 31.71
N GLY A 100 3.27 -8.76 31.28
CA GLY A 100 3.73 -10.03 31.83
C GLY A 100 3.34 -11.24 30.96
N PHE A 101 3.33 -11.07 29.64
CA PHE A 101 2.91 -12.00 28.60
C PHE A 101 4.07 -12.37 27.64
N GLY A 102 3.92 -12.20 26.32
CA GLY A 102 4.91 -12.67 25.35
C GLY A 102 6.33 -12.10 25.55
N GLU A 103 6.46 -10.95 26.19
CA GLU A 103 7.72 -10.27 26.48
C GLU A 103 8.56 -10.95 27.57
N ILE A 104 7.94 -11.73 28.46
CA ILE A 104 8.65 -12.49 29.51
C ILE A 104 9.05 -13.92 29.07
N GLY A 105 8.80 -14.28 27.81
CA GLY A 105 9.19 -15.56 27.21
C GLY A 105 8.06 -16.59 27.09
N GLU A 106 8.42 -17.89 27.05
CA GLU A 106 7.48 -18.97 26.72
C GLU A 106 6.30 -19.13 27.70
N GLU A 107 6.50 -18.87 29.01
CA GLU A 107 5.40 -18.93 30.00
C GLU A 107 4.31 -17.92 29.65
N GLY A 108 4.69 -16.70 29.28
CA GLY A 108 3.74 -15.66 28.94
C GLY A 108 3.11 -15.81 27.56
N LYS A 109 3.83 -16.32 26.55
CA LYS A 109 3.23 -16.75 25.27
C LYS A 109 2.14 -17.81 25.48
N ARG A 110 2.34 -18.73 26.43
CA ARG A 110 1.31 -19.73 26.79
C ARG A 110 0.06 -19.09 27.39
N LEU A 111 0.21 -18.01 28.17
CA LEU A 111 -0.93 -17.24 28.68
C LEU A 111 -1.66 -16.52 27.55
N GLU A 112 -0.95 -15.90 26.61
CA GLU A 112 -1.55 -15.28 25.41
C GLU A 112 -2.33 -16.28 24.58
N GLY A 113 -1.76 -17.48 24.34
CA GLY A 113 -2.43 -18.55 23.61
C GLY A 113 -3.77 -18.94 24.25
N ARG A 114 -3.80 -19.13 25.57
CA ARG A 114 -5.03 -19.43 26.30
C ARG A 114 -6.08 -18.32 26.16
N ILE A 115 -5.65 -17.06 26.29
CA ILE A 115 -6.55 -15.90 26.17
C ILE A 115 -7.14 -15.84 24.75
N LYS A 116 -6.31 -16.05 23.73
CA LYS A 116 -6.71 -16.06 22.33
C LYS A 116 -7.71 -17.17 22.02
N ASP A 117 -7.48 -18.37 22.55
CA ASP A 117 -8.39 -19.51 22.37
C ASP A 117 -9.75 -19.26 23.04
N THR A 118 -9.76 -18.68 24.24
CA THR A 118 -10.99 -18.26 24.92
C THR A 118 -11.75 -17.19 24.11
N GLY A 119 -11.06 -16.17 23.58
CA GLY A 119 -11.69 -15.15 22.73
C GLY A 119 -12.42 -15.77 21.52
N LYS A 120 -11.77 -16.73 20.84
CA LYS A 120 -12.39 -17.47 19.73
C LYS A 120 -13.59 -18.30 20.17
N LYS A 121 -13.49 -19.02 21.30
CA LYS A 121 -14.55 -19.88 21.84
C LYS A 121 -15.85 -19.12 22.08
N TYR A 122 -15.77 -17.90 22.60
CA TYR A 122 -16.94 -17.07 22.92
C TYR A 122 -17.24 -15.98 21.88
N GLN A 123 -16.53 -15.97 20.74
CA GLN A 123 -16.66 -14.93 19.69
C GLN A 123 -16.47 -13.50 20.23
N MET A 124 -15.61 -13.34 21.23
CA MET A 124 -15.33 -12.08 21.90
C MET A 124 -14.08 -11.42 21.31
N ARG A 125 -14.11 -10.10 21.08
CA ARG A 125 -12.96 -9.36 20.55
C ARG A 125 -11.97 -8.99 21.65
N LEU A 126 -10.67 -9.10 21.39
CA LEU A 126 -9.61 -8.82 22.38
C LEU A 126 -8.62 -7.78 21.86
N LEU A 127 -8.45 -6.69 22.61
CA LEU A 127 -7.44 -5.65 22.36
C LEU A 127 -6.33 -5.72 23.42
N GLY A 128 -5.08 -5.80 22.99
CA GLY A 128 -3.93 -6.08 23.85
C GLY A 128 -3.42 -7.52 23.71
N PRO A 129 -2.81 -8.12 24.75
CA PRO A 129 -2.38 -7.51 26.02
C PRO A 129 -1.33 -6.40 25.83
N GLU A 130 -0.81 -5.84 26.93
CA GLU A 130 0.16 -4.73 26.91
C GLU A 130 -0.35 -3.46 26.21
N SER A 131 -1.66 -3.27 26.22
CA SER A 131 -2.29 -2.12 25.57
C SER A 131 -2.43 -0.94 26.53
N ALA A 132 -2.26 0.29 26.02
CA ALA A 132 -2.70 1.49 26.73
C ALA A 132 -4.24 1.60 26.83
N GLY A 133 -4.97 0.85 26.00
CA GLY A 133 -6.39 0.98 25.71
C GLY A 133 -6.64 1.86 24.47
N PHE A 134 -7.82 2.47 24.40
CA PHE A 134 -8.18 3.41 23.35
C PHE A 134 -8.99 4.61 23.87
N VAL A 135 -8.96 5.70 23.10
CA VAL A 135 -9.68 6.95 23.37
C VAL A 135 -10.44 7.36 22.11
N ARG A 136 -11.67 7.83 22.29
CA ARG A 136 -12.48 8.48 21.25
C ARG A 136 -12.89 9.88 21.73
N PRO A 137 -12.03 10.89 21.49
CA PRO A 137 -12.19 12.23 22.06
C PRO A 137 -13.54 12.90 21.76
N LEU A 138 -14.10 12.69 20.57
CA LEU A 138 -15.41 13.28 20.19
C LEU A 138 -16.57 12.80 21.06
N THR A 139 -16.50 11.57 21.56
CA THR A 139 -17.49 10.99 22.48
C THR A 139 -17.10 11.14 23.95
N GLY A 140 -15.93 11.70 24.25
CA GLY A 140 -15.36 11.74 25.60
C GLY A 140 -14.83 10.40 26.14
N LEU A 141 -15.02 9.28 25.42
CA LEU A 141 -14.61 7.95 25.84
C LEU A 141 -13.09 7.84 25.98
N ASN A 142 -12.61 7.63 27.20
CA ASN A 142 -11.22 7.41 27.50
C ASN A 142 -11.04 6.09 28.29
N ALA A 143 -10.90 4.99 27.56
CA ALA A 143 -10.65 3.66 28.10
C ALA A 143 -9.14 3.37 28.28
N THR A 144 -8.37 4.39 28.70
CA THR A 144 -6.91 4.27 28.88
C THR A 144 -6.46 4.69 30.26
N PHE A 145 -5.20 4.39 30.59
CA PHE A 145 -4.50 4.95 31.74
C PHE A 145 -3.66 6.19 31.41
N LEU A 146 -3.84 6.79 30.23
CA LEU A 146 -3.15 8.03 29.83
C LEU A 146 -3.68 9.20 30.66
N ARG A 147 -2.78 10.12 31.05
CA ARG A 147 -3.11 11.30 31.87
C ARG A 147 -3.27 12.58 31.05
N SER A 148 -2.64 12.63 29.88
CA SER A 148 -2.65 13.81 29.03
C SER A 148 -4.04 14.01 28.42
N VAL A 149 -4.46 15.28 28.31
CA VAL A 149 -5.73 15.64 27.67
C VAL A 149 -5.61 15.39 26.18
N ILE A 150 -6.53 14.60 25.62
CA ILE A 150 -6.59 14.32 24.19
C ILE A 150 -7.64 15.22 23.56
N CYS A 151 -7.19 16.19 22.77
CA CYS A 151 -8.09 17.11 22.08
C CYS A 151 -8.86 16.39 20.95
N PRO A 152 -10.16 16.66 20.77
CA PRO A 152 -10.89 16.21 19.59
C PRO A 152 -10.31 16.77 18.29
N GLY A 153 -10.27 15.94 17.25
CA GLY A 153 -9.84 16.29 15.91
C GLY A 153 -10.20 15.20 14.90
N ASN A 154 -9.45 15.15 13.80
CA ASN A 154 -9.75 14.35 12.62
C ASN A 154 -8.68 13.27 12.31
N ILE A 155 -7.70 13.08 13.20
CA ILE A 155 -6.62 12.11 13.02
C ILE A 155 -6.89 10.84 13.84
N GLY A 156 -6.92 9.68 13.19
CA GLY A 156 -6.88 8.39 13.87
C GLY A 156 -5.43 7.99 14.13
N PHE A 157 -5.03 7.81 15.38
CA PHE A 157 -3.67 7.40 15.74
C PHE A 157 -3.64 5.98 16.32
N LEU A 158 -2.88 5.10 15.67
CA LEU A 158 -2.72 3.70 16.03
C LEU A 158 -1.27 3.44 16.44
N SER A 159 -1.04 2.80 17.58
CA SER A 159 0.31 2.47 18.07
C SER A 159 0.37 1.07 18.64
N GLN A 160 1.40 0.30 18.28
CA GLN A 160 1.67 -0.98 18.94
C GLN A 160 2.33 -0.83 20.32
N ASN A 161 2.89 0.35 20.61
CA ASN A 161 3.61 0.59 21.86
C ASN A 161 2.86 1.59 22.76
N ALA A 162 2.54 1.17 23.98
CA ALA A 162 1.81 1.98 24.96
C ALA A 162 2.60 3.21 25.44
N GLY A 163 3.91 3.05 25.69
CA GLY A 163 4.77 4.14 26.15
C GLY A 163 4.94 5.22 25.10
N LEU A 164 5.16 4.83 23.85
CA LEU A 164 5.24 5.78 22.75
C LEU A 164 3.87 6.44 22.47
N CYS A 165 2.78 5.70 22.61
CA CYS A 165 1.44 6.26 22.51
C CYS A 165 1.23 7.41 23.52
N ALA A 166 1.65 7.20 24.77
CA ALA A 166 1.57 8.23 25.81
C ALA A 166 2.39 9.47 25.46
N ALA A 167 3.64 9.30 25.02
CA ALA A 167 4.52 10.41 24.65
C ALA A 167 3.98 11.22 23.46
N ILE A 168 3.42 10.54 22.45
CA ILE A 168 2.84 11.18 21.26
C ILE A 168 1.61 12.01 21.63
N VAL A 169 0.72 11.46 22.44
CA VAL A 169 -0.49 12.16 22.88
C VAL A 169 -0.14 13.41 23.70
N ASP A 170 0.82 13.28 24.62
CA ASP A 170 1.26 14.41 25.46
C ASP A 170 1.86 15.55 24.62
N TRP A 171 2.67 15.20 23.62
CA TRP A 171 3.23 16.17 22.69
C TRP A 171 2.15 16.83 21.82
N ALA A 172 1.16 16.07 21.35
CA ALA A 172 0.11 16.55 20.47
C ALA A 172 -0.76 17.62 21.16
N ALA A 173 -1.02 17.46 22.46
CA ALA A 173 -1.73 18.44 23.27
C ALA A 173 -1.06 19.83 23.24
N ASN A 174 0.28 19.87 23.27
CA ASN A 174 1.05 21.12 23.19
C ASN A 174 1.16 21.70 21.76
N SER A 175 0.89 20.88 20.75
CA SER A 175 1.06 21.24 19.33
C SER A 175 -0.24 21.64 18.64
N GLY A 176 -1.38 21.59 19.34
CA GLY A 176 -2.70 21.87 18.80
C GLY A 176 -3.22 20.79 17.87
N ILE A 177 -2.72 19.56 18.00
CA ILE A 177 -3.13 18.41 17.18
C ILE A 177 -4.22 17.64 17.91
N GLY A 178 -5.36 17.46 17.25
CA GLY A 178 -6.50 16.72 17.76
C GLY A 178 -6.66 15.35 17.09
N PHE A 179 -7.27 14.41 17.80
CA PHE A 179 -7.49 13.05 17.32
C PHE A 179 -8.99 12.71 17.25
N SER A 180 -9.37 11.94 16.24
CA SER A 180 -10.68 11.27 16.17
C SER A 180 -10.68 10.01 17.03
N MET A 181 -9.54 9.30 17.04
CA MET A 181 -9.32 8.10 17.83
C MET A 181 -7.83 7.97 18.15
N VAL A 182 -7.52 7.48 19.35
CA VAL A 182 -6.19 7.01 19.73
C VAL A 182 -6.32 5.58 20.20
N ALA A 183 -5.55 4.64 19.66
CA ALA A 183 -5.60 3.25 20.10
C ALA A 183 -4.20 2.64 20.22
N SER A 184 -3.95 2.00 21.36
CA SER A 184 -2.77 1.19 21.58
C SER A 184 -3.13 -0.28 21.41
N LEU A 185 -2.48 -0.98 20.48
CA LEU A 185 -2.84 -2.37 20.16
C LEU A 185 -2.08 -3.40 21.02
N GLY A 186 -0.92 -3.04 21.56
CA GLY A 186 -0.05 -3.98 22.27
C GLY A 186 0.34 -5.17 21.38
N SER A 187 0.25 -6.39 21.92
CA SER A 187 0.69 -7.62 21.22
C SER A 187 -0.22 -8.09 20.08
N MET A 188 -1.38 -7.47 19.86
CA MET A 188 -2.34 -7.82 18.78
C MET A 188 -2.72 -9.31 18.72
N ILE A 189 -3.15 -9.92 19.84
CA ILE A 189 -3.50 -11.35 19.85
C ILE A 189 -4.78 -11.67 19.04
N ASP A 190 -5.68 -10.68 18.90
CA ASP A 190 -6.92 -10.74 18.11
C ASP A 190 -7.13 -9.45 17.29
N VAL A 191 -7.48 -8.32 17.93
CA VAL A 191 -7.68 -7.05 17.22
C VAL A 191 -6.34 -6.52 16.72
N ASP A 192 -6.22 -6.37 15.40
CA ASP A 192 -5.00 -5.93 14.73
C ASP A 192 -5.15 -4.57 14.03
N LEU A 193 -4.10 -4.14 13.32
CA LEU A 193 -4.11 -2.90 12.56
C LEU A 193 -5.16 -2.91 11.44
N ALA A 194 -5.42 -4.06 10.81
CA ALA A 194 -6.38 -4.15 9.71
C ALA A 194 -7.81 -3.89 10.22
N ASP A 195 -8.17 -4.49 11.36
CA ASP A 195 -9.46 -4.29 12.01
C ASP A 195 -9.73 -2.81 12.36
N LEU A 196 -8.72 -2.12 12.93
CA LEU A 196 -8.86 -0.70 13.27
C LEU A 196 -8.84 0.20 12.04
N ILE A 197 -8.05 -0.12 11.01
CA ILE A 197 -8.10 0.61 9.73
C ILE A 197 -9.49 0.50 9.11
N ASP A 198 -10.09 -0.69 9.11
CA ASP A 198 -11.45 -0.88 8.59
C ASP A 198 -12.49 -0.11 9.41
N PHE A 199 -12.37 -0.09 10.74
CA PHE A 199 -13.22 0.75 11.58
C PHE A 199 -13.07 2.24 11.24
N LEU A 200 -11.83 2.72 11.08
CA LEU A 200 -11.55 4.11 10.74
C LEU A 200 -11.93 4.46 9.29
N ALA A 201 -12.08 3.48 8.39
CA ALA A 201 -12.54 3.71 7.03
C ALA A 201 -13.98 4.24 7.02
N ASP A 202 -14.85 3.67 7.84
CA ASP A 202 -16.27 4.05 7.95
C ASP A 202 -16.50 5.26 8.87
N ASP A 203 -15.53 5.63 9.72
CA ASP A 203 -15.67 6.76 10.62
C ASP A 203 -15.51 8.11 9.90
N TYR A 204 -16.62 8.84 9.69
CA TYR A 204 -16.63 10.15 9.04
C TYR A 204 -15.82 11.23 9.77
N ALA A 205 -15.62 11.10 11.09
CA ALA A 205 -14.79 12.02 11.84
C ALA A 205 -13.30 11.88 11.50
N THR A 206 -12.88 10.68 11.14
CA THR A 206 -11.49 10.40 10.76
C THR A 206 -11.24 10.81 9.32
N LYS A 207 -10.33 11.77 9.12
CA LYS A 207 -9.85 12.24 7.82
C LYS A 207 -8.51 11.61 7.44
N SER A 208 -7.69 11.24 8.41
CA SER A 208 -6.36 10.67 8.18
C SER A 208 -5.95 9.69 9.28
N VAL A 209 -5.00 8.80 8.98
CA VAL A 209 -4.54 7.76 9.91
C VAL A 209 -3.02 7.84 10.09
N LEU A 210 -2.57 7.94 11.34
CA LEU A 210 -1.18 7.83 11.75
C LEU A 210 -0.96 6.48 12.41
N ILE A 211 0.11 5.78 12.03
CA ILE A 211 0.42 4.46 12.55
C ILE A 211 1.88 4.41 13.00
N TYR A 212 2.10 4.01 14.25
CA TYR A 212 3.39 3.48 14.69
C TYR A 212 3.34 1.96 14.65
N MET A 213 4.17 1.38 13.78
CA MET A 213 4.14 -0.05 13.46
C MET A 213 5.51 -0.67 13.67
N GLU A 214 5.65 -1.56 14.64
CA GLU A 214 6.81 -2.43 14.82
C GLU A 214 6.70 -3.68 13.93
N THR A 215 5.51 -4.29 13.86
CA THR A 215 5.19 -5.48 13.05
C THR A 215 3.86 -5.33 12.31
N VAL A 216 3.62 -6.09 11.23
CA VAL A 216 2.36 -5.97 10.46
C VAL A 216 1.23 -6.82 11.05
N GLY A 217 1.55 -7.96 11.66
CA GLY A 217 0.57 -9.01 11.95
C GLY A 217 0.19 -9.75 10.67
N ASP A 218 -1.11 -9.83 10.38
CA ASP A 218 -1.62 -10.41 9.13
C ASP A 218 -1.40 -9.44 7.95
N THR A 219 -0.35 -9.72 7.17
CA THR A 219 0.04 -8.89 6.04
C THR A 219 -1.05 -8.76 4.98
N ARG A 220 -1.82 -9.81 4.71
CA ARG A 220 -2.88 -9.78 3.68
C ARG A 220 -4.01 -8.88 4.11
N ARG A 221 -4.50 -9.08 5.34
CA ARG A 221 -5.57 -8.24 5.90
C ARG A 221 -5.13 -6.79 5.99
N PHE A 222 -3.91 -6.53 6.45
CA PHE A 222 -3.36 -5.18 6.52
C PHE A 222 -3.29 -4.50 5.15
N MET A 223 -2.70 -5.17 4.14
CA MET A 223 -2.57 -4.60 2.79
C MET A 223 -3.92 -4.35 2.13
N SER A 224 -4.87 -5.27 2.32
CA SER A 224 -6.26 -5.15 1.86
C SER A 224 -6.99 -3.98 2.55
N ALA A 225 -6.82 -3.82 3.86
CA ALA A 225 -7.40 -2.71 4.63
C ALA A 225 -6.81 -1.36 4.23
N ALA A 226 -5.48 -1.27 4.19
CA ALA A 226 -4.77 -0.04 3.82
C ALA A 226 -5.10 0.41 2.39
N ARG A 227 -5.12 -0.50 1.40
CA ARG A 227 -5.46 -0.15 0.01
C ARG A 227 -6.88 0.39 -0.13
N ALA A 228 -7.83 -0.19 0.61
CA ALA A 228 -9.23 0.23 0.55
C ALA A 228 -9.45 1.66 1.05
N ILE A 229 -8.65 2.10 2.03
CA ILE A 229 -8.80 3.41 2.67
C ILE A 229 -7.84 4.48 2.11
N ALA A 230 -6.62 4.11 1.68
CA ALA A 230 -5.53 5.05 1.38
C ALA A 230 -5.84 6.04 0.26
N SER A 231 -6.72 5.68 -0.69
CA SER A 231 -7.15 6.61 -1.75
C SER A 231 -8.06 7.72 -1.21
N ARG A 232 -8.77 7.48 -0.10
CA ARG A 232 -9.73 8.43 0.50
C ARG A 232 -9.16 9.15 1.72
N LYS A 233 -8.52 8.40 2.62
CA LYS A 233 -7.93 8.89 3.87
C LYS A 233 -6.45 8.51 3.87
N PRO A 234 -5.53 9.48 3.89
CA PRO A 234 -4.10 9.19 3.88
C PRO A 234 -3.69 8.38 5.12
N ILE A 235 -2.87 7.37 4.91
CA ILE A 235 -2.21 6.61 5.98
C ILE A 235 -0.73 6.97 6.00
N ILE A 236 -0.23 7.33 7.18
CA ILE A 236 1.20 7.53 7.43
C ILE A 236 1.68 6.50 8.42
N VAL A 237 2.79 5.84 8.07
CA VAL A 237 3.42 4.82 8.93
C VAL A 237 4.82 5.25 9.32
N LEU A 238 5.11 5.21 10.61
CA LEU A 238 6.47 5.14 11.14
C LEU A 238 6.80 3.68 11.46
N LYS A 239 7.71 3.09 10.68
CA LYS A 239 8.24 1.72 10.88
C LYS A 239 9.70 1.77 11.33
N PRO A 240 10.00 1.56 12.63
CA PRO A 240 11.36 1.46 13.14
C PRO A 240 11.99 0.11 12.79
N GLY A 241 13.30 -0.02 13.05
CA GLY A 241 14.05 -1.27 12.85
C GLY A 241 14.50 -1.49 11.41
N ARG A 242 15.09 -0.48 10.78
CA ARG A 242 15.55 -0.54 9.37
C ARG A 242 16.69 -1.52 9.12
N PHE A 243 17.54 -1.70 10.12
CA PHE A 243 18.71 -2.57 10.02
C PHE A 243 18.43 -3.83 10.85
N SER A 244 18.00 -4.91 10.21
CA SER A 244 18.02 -6.22 10.84
C SER A 244 19.49 -6.66 11.00
N LEU A 245 19.95 -6.84 12.24
CA LEU A 245 21.27 -7.37 12.58
C LEU A 245 21.48 -8.85 12.18
N GLY A 246 20.50 -9.48 11.52
CA GLY A 246 20.58 -10.85 11.04
C GLY A 246 20.54 -10.90 9.52
N ALA A 247 21.69 -11.03 8.89
CA ALA A 247 21.85 -11.44 7.50
C ALA A 247 23.08 -12.34 7.37
N GLU A 248 23.16 -13.36 8.22
CA GLU A 248 23.95 -14.56 7.90
C GLU A 248 23.03 -15.55 7.19
N ASP A 249 22.63 -15.18 5.96
CA ASP A 249 22.28 -16.12 4.90
C ASP A 249 22.37 -15.38 3.57
N ILE A 250 23.62 -15.17 3.17
CA ILE A 250 24.09 -14.49 1.96
C ILE A 250 24.22 -15.53 0.84
N PHE A 251 23.16 -16.31 0.56
CA PHE A 251 23.24 -17.28 -0.53
C PHE A 251 22.94 -16.63 -1.90
N SER A 252 24.06 -16.28 -2.57
CA SER A 252 24.28 -16.23 -4.02
C SER A 252 23.72 -15.04 -4.84
N SER A 253 24.66 -14.31 -5.46
CA SER A 253 24.62 -13.40 -6.62
C SER A 253 23.53 -12.31 -6.76
N LEU A 254 22.53 -12.20 -5.89
CA LEU A 254 21.43 -11.23 -6.04
C LEU A 254 21.45 -10.00 -5.11
N GLY A 255 22.40 -9.94 -4.17
CA GLY A 255 22.50 -8.84 -3.21
C GLY A 255 21.34 -8.79 -2.19
N PRO A 256 21.51 -8.05 -1.08
CA PRO A 256 20.53 -8.01 0.00
C PRO A 256 19.41 -7.01 -0.33
N GLY A 257 18.28 -7.47 -0.84
CA GLY A 257 17.02 -6.77 -0.54
C GLY A 257 16.70 -7.03 0.92
N GLY A 258 16.89 -6.02 1.78
CA GLY A 258 16.61 -6.13 3.21
C GLY A 258 15.11 -6.16 3.49
N ASP A 259 14.74 -6.49 4.72
CA ASP A 259 13.35 -6.38 5.19
C ASP A 259 12.80 -4.96 4.93
N ASP A 260 13.65 -3.92 5.01
CA ASP A 260 13.26 -2.52 4.91
C ASP A 260 12.76 -2.11 3.52
N GLU A 261 13.45 -2.52 2.45
CA GLU A 261 13.03 -2.25 1.07
C GLU A 261 11.72 -2.97 0.71
N ILE A 262 11.48 -4.14 1.32
CA ILE A 262 10.22 -4.87 1.13
C ILE A 262 9.06 -4.10 1.77
N TYR A 263 9.26 -3.56 2.98
CA TYR A 263 8.28 -2.67 3.62
C TYR A 263 8.00 -1.43 2.77
N ASP A 264 9.03 -0.80 2.20
CA ASP A 264 8.86 0.36 1.33
C ASP A 264 8.05 0.01 0.06
N GLY A 265 8.37 -1.11 -0.59
CA GLY A 265 7.61 -1.64 -1.73
C GLY A 265 6.14 -1.93 -1.38
N ALA A 266 5.90 -2.53 -0.21
CA ALA A 266 4.56 -2.84 0.29
C ALA A 266 3.76 -1.59 0.61
N PHE A 267 4.32 -0.64 1.36
CA PHE A 267 3.64 0.61 1.69
C PHE A 267 3.34 1.43 0.44
N ARG A 268 4.26 1.49 -0.53
CA ARG A 268 4.03 2.13 -1.82
C ARG A 268 2.88 1.47 -2.57
N ARG A 269 2.85 0.12 -2.64
CA ARG A 269 1.76 -0.65 -3.26
C ARG A 269 0.41 -0.41 -2.58
N ALA A 270 0.41 -0.14 -1.29
CA ALA A 270 -0.79 0.14 -0.51
C ALA A 270 -1.26 1.60 -0.55
N GLY A 271 -0.44 2.53 -1.05
CA GLY A 271 -0.71 3.97 -0.94
C GLY A 271 -0.35 4.60 0.41
N ILE A 272 0.39 3.87 1.24
CA ILE A 272 0.85 4.33 2.55
C ILE A 272 2.08 5.22 2.38
N LEU A 273 2.11 6.36 3.08
CA LEU A 273 3.27 7.22 3.16
C LEU A 273 4.14 6.82 4.36
N ARG A 274 5.34 6.28 4.09
CA ARG A 274 6.29 5.94 5.16
C ARG A 274 7.13 7.15 5.57
N VAL A 275 7.16 7.45 6.86
CA VAL A 275 8.05 8.48 7.46
C VAL A 275 9.22 7.84 8.18
N ARG A 276 10.30 8.59 8.35
CA ARG A 276 11.57 8.08 8.84
C ARG A 276 11.79 8.27 10.34
N ASP A 277 11.15 9.25 10.93
CA ASP A 277 11.29 9.51 12.36
C ASP A 277 10.00 10.07 12.94
N ILE A 278 10.02 10.23 14.27
CA ILE A 278 8.88 10.72 15.03
C ILE A 278 8.57 12.18 14.65
N ALA A 279 9.58 13.00 14.37
CA ALA A 279 9.38 14.39 13.97
C ALA A 279 8.69 14.48 12.61
N GLU A 280 9.07 13.65 11.64
CA GLU A 280 8.40 13.56 10.35
C GLU A 280 6.96 13.07 10.47
N LEU A 281 6.68 12.07 11.33
CA LEU A 281 5.31 11.61 11.61
C LEU A 281 4.43 12.77 12.06
N PHE A 282 4.96 13.59 12.96
CA PHE A 282 4.29 14.77 13.51
C PHE A 282 4.14 15.92 12.52
N ASN A 283 5.20 16.25 11.79
CA ASN A 283 5.18 17.28 10.78
C ASN A 283 4.15 16.92 9.69
N SER A 284 4.06 15.64 9.37
CA SER A 284 3.06 15.14 8.43
C SER A 284 1.64 15.28 8.96
N ALA A 285 1.41 15.05 10.26
CA ALA A 285 0.08 15.20 10.87
C ALA A 285 -0.57 16.57 10.58
N ARG A 286 0.24 17.64 10.48
CA ARG A 286 -0.21 19.01 10.19
C ARG A 286 -0.65 19.25 8.74
N ILE A 287 -0.26 18.38 7.80
CA ILE A 287 -0.51 18.53 6.36
C ILE A 287 -1.43 17.43 5.80
N LEU A 288 -1.88 16.51 6.65
CA LEU A 288 -2.60 15.33 6.22
C LEU A 288 -3.97 15.63 5.62
N ASP A 289 -4.68 16.61 6.15
CA ASP A 289 -5.97 17.05 5.61
C ASP A 289 -5.81 18.20 4.59
N SER A 290 -4.57 18.56 4.23
CA SER A 290 -4.36 19.65 3.28
C SER A 290 -4.82 19.26 1.88
N GLU A 291 -5.84 19.96 1.38
CA GLU A 291 -6.31 19.83 -0.01
C GLU A 291 -5.30 20.42 -1.02
N ARG A 292 -4.33 21.21 -0.55
CA ARG A 292 -3.37 21.96 -1.38
C ARG A 292 -2.07 21.18 -1.54
N LEU A 293 -2.13 20.05 -2.23
CA LEU A 293 -0.94 19.29 -2.57
C LEU A 293 -0.14 19.97 -3.70
N PRO A 294 1.21 19.98 -3.64
CA PRO A 294 2.03 20.54 -4.70
C PRO A 294 1.89 19.71 -5.97
N ARG A 295 1.73 20.39 -7.12
CA ARG A 295 1.57 19.73 -8.43
C ARG A 295 2.88 19.18 -9.00
N GLY A 296 4.01 19.56 -8.42
CA GLY A 296 5.34 19.21 -8.90
C GLY A 296 6.40 19.44 -7.83
N PRO A 297 7.66 19.11 -8.13
CA PRO A 297 8.76 19.21 -7.17
C PRO A 297 9.34 20.62 -7.03
N ARG A 298 8.89 21.61 -7.83
CA ARG A 298 9.57 22.91 -7.98
C ARG A 298 9.07 23.92 -6.96
N VAL A 299 9.95 24.31 -6.04
CA VAL A 299 9.59 25.20 -4.92
C VAL A 299 10.29 26.54 -4.99
N ALA A 300 9.57 27.62 -4.66
CA ALA A 300 10.16 28.93 -4.42
C ALA A 300 10.39 29.15 -2.93
N ILE A 301 11.54 29.71 -2.55
CA ILE A 301 11.87 30.02 -1.16
C ILE A 301 11.94 31.53 -1.00
N ILE A 302 11.25 32.07 0.00
CA ILE A 302 11.30 33.48 0.40
C ILE A 302 11.87 33.53 1.81
N THR A 303 12.92 34.32 2.04
CA THR A 303 13.58 34.39 3.36
C THR A 303 14.16 35.78 3.61
N ASN A 304 14.17 36.26 4.85
CA ASN A 304 14.99 37.43 5.23
C ASN A 304 16.43 37.06 5.62
N ALA A 305 16.72 35.77 5.81
CA ALA A 305 18.03 35.26 6.20
C ALA A 305 18.54 34.21 5.20
N GLY A 306 19.60 34.55 4.48
CA GLY A 306 20.20 33.69 3.43
C GLY A 306 20.57 32.27 3.89
N PRO A 307 21.21 32.07 5.06
CA PRO A 307 21.57 30.74 5.55
C PRO A 307 20.38 29.78 5.71
N LEU A 308 19.19 30.30 6.01
CA LEU A 308 17.98 29.46 6.12
C LEU A 308 17.53 28.90 4.78
N GLY A 309 17.70 29.71 3.73
CA GLY A 309 17.46 29.26 2.36
C GLY A 309 18.40 28.13 1.98
N LEU A 310 19.68 28.19 2.36
CA LEU A 310 20.65 27.12 2.11
C LEU A 310 20.29 25.82 2.83
N ALA A 311 19.95 25.89 4.12
CA ALA A 311 19.54 24.72 4.89
C ALA A 311 18.31 24.01 4.28
N ALA A 312 17.33 24.78 3.80
CA ALA A 312 16.19 24.22 3.08
C ALA A 312 16.58 23.58 1.74
N ILE A 313 17.51 24.17 0.99
CA ILE A 313 17.97 23.62 -0.30
C ILE A 313 18.61 22.25 -0.12
N ASP A 314 19.47 22.10 0.89
CA ASP A 314 20.13 20.83 1.17
C ASP A 314 19.08 19.75 1.50
N ALA A 315 18.12 20.07 2.38
CA ALA A 315 17.01 19.17 2.72
C ALA A 315 16.10 18.82 1.51
N LEU A 316 15.82 19.77 0.61
CA LEU A 316 15.02 19.54 -0.60
C LEU A 316 15.72 18.59 -1.57
N LYS A 317 17.03 18.79 -1.80
CA LYS A 317 17.82 17.97 -2.72
C LYS A 317 17.92 16.51 -2.27
N GLU A 318 18.11 16.28 -0.97
CA GLU A 318 18.15 14.92 -0.40
C GLU A 318 16.85 14.14 -0.63
N LEU A 319 15.72 14.85 -0.76
CA LEU A 319 14.40 14.28 -0.94
C LEU A 319 13.86 14.39 -2.39
N GLY A 320 14.73 14.75 -3.34
CA GLY A 320 14.38 14.80 -4.76
C GLY A 320 13.43 15.95 -5.16
N SER A 321 13.33 16.99 -4.33
CA SER A 321 12.64 18.25 -4.68
C SER A 321 13.64 19.27 -5.22
N GLU A 322 13.17 20.21 -6.04
CA GLU A 322 14.03 21.14 -6.77
C GLU A 322 13.61 22.59 -6.55
N LEU A 323 14.56 23.52 -6.67
CA LEU A 323 14.23 24.95 -6.70
C LEU A 323 13.60 25.32 -8.03
N ALA A 324 12.48 26.04 -7.97
CA ALA A 324 11.86 26.62 -9.15
C ALA A 324 12.81 27.62 -9.82
N ARG A 325 12.94 27.55 -11.14
CA ARG A 325 13.57 28.59 -11.95
C ARG A 325 12.50 29.65 -12.24
N LEU A 326 12.58 30.76 -11.51
CA LEU A 326 11.64 31.87 -11.67
C LEU A 326 11.70 32.42 -13.09
N SER A 327 10.54 32.77 -13.65
CA SER A 327 10.42 33.34 -14.98
C SER A 327 11.07 34.71 -15.08
N ASP A 328 11.55 35.09 -16.26
CA ASP A 328 12.16 36.42 -16.49
C ASP A 328 11.19 37.56 -16.14
N MET A 329 9.89 37.35 -16.37
CA MET A 329 8.83 38.30 -16.00
C MET A 329 8.74 38.48 -14.48
N SER A 330 8.73 37.39 -13.72
CA SER A 330 8.73 37.44 -12.24
C SER A 330 10.00 38.05 -11.68
N LEU A 331 11.16 37.75 -12.28
CA LEU A 331 12.44 38.37 -11.90
C LEU A 331 12.45 39.88 -12.15
N GLN A 332 11.86 40.33 -13.26
CA GLN A 332 11.77 41.75 -13.58
C GLN A 332 10.83 42.50 -12.63
N GLU A 333 9.67 41.93 -12.31
CA GLU A 333 8.74 42.51 -11.32
C GLU A 333 9.40 42.63 -9.93
N MET A 334 10.17 41.62 -9.52
CA MET A 334 10.90 41.64 -8.25
C MET A 334 11.96 42.74 -8.18
N ARG A 335 12.63 43.08 -9.30
CA ARG A 335 13.63 44.15 -9.34
C ARG A 335 13.06 45.54 -9.05
N GLU A 336 11.75 45.74 -9.25
CA GLU A 336 11.12 47.05 -9.02
C GLU A 336 11.02 47.41 -7.54
N PHE A 337 11.01 46.42 -6.64
CA PHE A 337 10.79 46.64 -5.21
C PHE A 337 11.83 46.00 -4.29
N LEU A 338 12.65 45.07 -4.79
CA LEU A 338 13.77 44.52 -4.03
C LEU A 338 15.00 45.44 -4.12
N PRO A 339 15.89 45.41 -3.10
CA PRO A 339 17.08 46.27 -3.08
C PRO A 339 18.00 46.04 -4.29
N PRO A 340 18.75 47.06 -4.75
CA PRO A 340 19.61 46.95 -5.95
C PRO A 340 20.69 45.86 -5.90
N HIS A 341 21.09 45.44 -4.70
CA HIS A 341 22.09 44.39 -4.47
C HIS A 341 21.48 42.99 -4.32
N TRP A 342 20.15 42.87 -4.42
CA TRP A 342 19.48 41.58 -4.50
C TRP A 342 19.93 40.84 -5.77
N ARG A 343 20.21 39.54 -5.63
CA ARG A 343 20.53 38.67 -6.77
C ARG A 343 19.24 38.05 -7.29
N PRO A 344 18.98 38.08 -8.62
CA PRO A 344 17.76 37.54 -9.22
C PRO A 344 17.81 36.01 -9.25
N THR A 345 17.67 35.39 -8.08
CA THR A 345 17.81 33.96 -7.85
C THR A 345 16.70 33.45 -6.92
N ASN A 346 16.45 32.15 -6.96
CA ASN A 346 15.70 31.43 -5.93
C ASN A 346 16.73 30.69 -5.05
N PRO A 347 16.82 30.96 -3.73
CA PRO A 347 15.89 31.67 -2.85
C PRO A 347 15.82 33.19 -3.05
N VAL A 348 14.63 33.75 -2.89
CA VAL A 348 14.36 35.19 -2.83
C VAL A 348 14.76 35.70 -1.44
N ASN A 349 15.99 36.19 -1.31
CA ASN A 349 16.51 36.76 -0.07
C ASN A 349 16.13 38.25 0.09
N LEU A 350 15.23 38.54 1.03
CA LEU A 350 14.71 39.86 1.33
C LEU A 350 15.62 40.71 2.25
N LEU A 351 16.65 40.08 2.82
CA LEU A 351 17.59 40.65 3.80
C LEU A 351 16.94 40.96 5.16
N ALA A 352 17.78 41.16 6.19
CA ALA A 352 17.35 41.24 7.59
C ALA A 352 16.26 42.28 7.89
N PHE A 353 16.27 43.42 7.20
CA PHE A 353 15.31 44.53 7.40
C PHE A 353 14.16 44.56 6.38
N ALA A 354 13.71 43.38 5.95
CA ALA A 354 12.56 43.27 5.05
C ALA A 354 11.26 43.67 5.76
N ASP A 355 10.52 44.62 5.17
CA ASP A 355 9.19 45.02 5.62
C ASP A 355 8.12 44.01 5.14
N ILE A 356 6.90 44.15 5.69
CA ILE A 356 5.76 43.30 5.32
C ILE A 356 5.48 43.40 3.81
N GLY A 357 5.60 44.59 3.23
CA GLY A 357 5.36 44.85 1.81
C GLY A 357 6.27 44.03 0.88
N ARG A 358 7.55 43.89 1.20
CA ARG A 358 8.48 43.05 0.44
C ARG A 358 8.12 41.57 0.51
N TYR A 359 7.70 41.08 1.68
CA TYR A 359 7.24 39.69 1.81
C TYR A 359 5.98 39.42 0.99
N THR A 360 4.96 40.27 1.12
CA THR A 360 3.67 40.07 0.44
C THR A 360 3.82 40.14 -1.08
N ARG A 361 4.52 41.15 -1.60
CA ARG A 361 4.78 41.27 -3.05
C ARG A 361 5.59 40.10 -3.59
N SER A 362 6.65 39.67 -2.88
CA SER A 362 7.44 38.50 -3.29
C SER A 362 6.60 37.23 -3.31
N LEU A 363 5.75 37.03 -2.30
CA LEU A 363 4.85 35.88 -2.23
C LEU A 363 3.82 35.91 -3.37
N GLU A 364 3.19 37.05 -3.66
CA GLU A 364 2.25 37.19 -4.77
C GLU A 364 2.89 36.92 -6.14
N THR A 365 4.13 37.40 -6.36
CA THR A 365 4.86 37.11 -7.60
C THR A 365 5.20 35.62 -7.72
N CYS A 366 5.73 34.99 -6.67
CA CYS A 366 6.02 33.55 -6.66
C CYS A 366 4.75 32.70 -6.86
N LEU A 367 3.63 33.08 -6.24
CA LEU A 367 2.37 32.36 -6.36
C LEU A 367 1.79 32.44 -7.78
N ARG A 368 1.99 33.54 -8.50
CA ARG A 368 1.54 33.71 -9.89
C ARG A 368 2.45 33.04 -10.93
N ASP A 369 3.71 32.78 -10.61
CA ASP A 369 4.67 32.19 -11.56
C ASP A 369 4.32 30.73 -11.91
N PRO A 370 4.09 30.38 -13.19
CA PRO A 370 3.75 29.01 -13.60
C PRO A 370 4.90 27.98 -13.39
N ALA A 371 6.14 28.43 -13.20
CA ALA A 371 7.28 27.57 -12.91
C ALA A 371 7.37 27.14 -11.44
N VAL A 372 6.53 27.71 -10.57
CA VAL A 372 6.50 27.46 -9.12
C VAL A 372 5.32 26.58 -8.75
N ASP A 373 5.58 25.40 -8.16
CA ASP A 373 4.55 24.46 -7.73
C ASP A 373 4.15 24.67 -6.25
N GLY A 374 4.96 25.36 -5.46
CA GLY A 374 4.65 25.82 -4.11
C GLY A 374 5.70 26.76 -3.52
N VAL A 375 5.42 27.34 -2.34
CA VAL A 375 6.27 28.38 -1.75
C VAL A 375 6.60 28.08 -0.28
N LEU A 376 7.88 28.18 0.07
CA LEU A 376 8.35 28.19 1.46
C LEU A 376 8.62 29.64 1.89
N VAL A 377 8.05 30.07 3.00
CA VAL A 377 8.24 31.42 3.55
C VAL A 377 8.95 31.31 4.89
N PHE A 378 10.14 31.88 4.99
CA PHE A 378 10.96 31.84 6.20
C PHE A 378 11.09 33.23 6.79
N HIS A 379 10.96 33.29 8.11
CA HIS A 379 11.07 34.54 8.85
C HIS A 379 11.84 34.32 10.14
N VAL A 380 12.86 35.15 10.34
CA VAL A 380 13.48 35.42 11.63
C VAL A 380 12.99 36.79 12.11
N PRO A 381 12.44 36.92 13.33
CA PRO A 381 12.11 38.21 13.93
C PRO A 381 13.38 39.02 14.19
N GLU A 382 13.87 39.72 13.17
CA GLU A 382 14.98 40.67 13.25
C GLU A 382 14.46 42.05 12.81
N GLY A 383 14.64 43.07 13.65
CA GLY A 383 14.24 44.45 13.33
C GLY A 383 12.76 44.76 13.60
N SER A 384 12.17 45.61 12.74
CA SER A 384 10.89 46.28 13.00
C SER A 384 9.65 45.54 12.48
N THR A 385 9.79 44.38 11.83
CA THR A 385 8.66 43.66 11.21
C THR A 385 7.94 42.79 12.26
N PRO A 386 6.70 43.12 12.64
CA PRO A 386 6.00 42.36 13.67
C PRO A 386 5.61 40.97 13.13
N SER A 387 6.05 39.92 13.83
CA SER A 387 5.81 38.53 13.43
C SER A 387 4.32 38.20 13.28
N GLU A 388 3.43 38.82 14.07
CA GLU A 388 1.99 38.58 13.97
C GLU A 388 1.38 39.18 12.71
N GLU A 389 1.71 40.43 12.42
CA GLU A 389 1.15 41.16 11.28
C GLU A 389 1.59 40.50 9.97
N LEU A 390 2.87 40.14 9.87
CA LEU A 390 3.37 39.40 8.72
C LEU A 390 2.66 38.05 8.54
N ALA A 391 2.44 37.30 9.62
CA ALA A 391 1.74 36.02 9.56
C ALA A 391 0.30 36.14 9.07
N ARG A 392 -0.44 37.20 9.46
CA ARG A 392 -1.81 37.46 8.99
C ARG A 392 -1.84 37.76 7.48
N GLU A 393 -0.89 38.56 7.00
CA GLU A 393 -0.82 38.87 5.57
C GLU A 393 -0.43 37.66 4.72
N VAL A 394 0.56 36.87 5.16
CA VAL A 394 0.90 35.61 4.50
C VAL A 394 -0.31 34.66 4.48
N ALA A 395 -1.06 34.57 5.59
CA ALA A 395 -2.25 33.73 5.65
C ALA A 395 -3.37 34.18 4.70
N ARG A 396 -3.61 35.49 4.62
CA ARG A 396 -4.56 36.10 3.69
C ARG A 396 -4.20 35.82 2.23
N LEU A 397 -2.92 35.84 1.87
CA LEU A 397 -2.46 35.52 0.51
C LEU A 397 -2.55 34.02 0.21
N ALA A 398 -2.13 33.19 1.16
CA ALA A 398 -2.23 31.74 1.04
C ALA A 398 -3.69 31.30 0.80
N ALA A 399 -4.68 31.96 1.40
CA ALA A 399 -6.10 31.63 1.20
C ALA A 399 -6.60 31.80 -0.26
N LYS A 400 -5.93 32.62 -1.08
CA LYS A 400 -6.34 32.93 -2.45
C LYS A 400 -5.74 32.02 -3.52
N THR A 401 -4.94 31.04 -3.14
CA THR A 401 -4.19 30.17 -4.07
C THR A 401 -4.46 28.69 -3.79
N THR A 402 -4.29 27.88 -4.83
CA THR A 402 -4.28 26.42 -4.75
C THR A 402 -2.88 25.84 -4.53
N LYS A 403 -1.82 26.65 -4.70
CA LYS A 403 -0.44 26.23 -4.43
C LYS A 403 -0.19 26.16 -2.91
N PRO A 404 0.49 25.13 -2.40
CA PRO A 404 0.85 25.08 -0.99
C PRO A 404 1.80 26.21 -0.60
N VAL A 405 1.52 26.83 0.54
CA VAL A 405 2.39 27.77 1.23
C VAL A 405 2.75 27.16 2.57
N ILE A 406 4.04 26.98 2.84
CA ILE A 406 4.55 26.44 4.09
C ILE A 406 5.45 27.50 4.74
N ALA A 407 5.25 27.73 6.04
CA ALA A 407 5.97 28.73 6.80
C ALA A 407 7.04 28.10 7.71
N ALA A 408 8.17 28.78 7.88
CA ALA A 408 9.11 28.49 8.98
C ALA A 408 9.41 29.78 9.74
N TRP A 409 8.90 29.86 10.97
CA TRP A 409 9.05 31.03 11.84
C TRP A 409 10.04 30.66 12.94
N MET A 410 11.26 31.15 12.79
CA MET A 410 12.39 30.80 13.66
C MET A 410 12.43 31.68 14.91
N GLY A 411 12.78 31.07 16.03
CA GLY A 411 12.86 31.73 17.33
C GLY A 411 11.79 31.25 18.32
N GLY A 412 11.95 31.66 19.58
CA GLY A 412 11.05 31.29 20.69
C GLY A 412 9.88 32.26 20.83
N ARG A 413 10.02 33.18 21.78
CA ARG A 413 8.95 34.09 22.25
C ARG A 413 8.37 34.99 21.17
N GLU A 414 9.21 35.54 20.28
CA GLU A 414 8.76 36.54 19.29
C GLU A 414 8.12 35.92 18.05
N ALA A 415 8.52 34.71 17.68
CA ALA A 415 7.96 33.99 16.54
C ALA A 415 6.68 33.21 16.90
N GLU A 416 6.46 32.91 18.18
CA GLU A 416 5.33 32.10 18.66
C GLU A 416 3.95 32.67 18.30
N PRO A 417 3.69 33.97 18.46
CA PRO A 417 2.40 34.53 18.07
C PRO A 417 2.10 34.39 16.57
N GLY A 418 3.12 34.55 15.72
CA GLY A 418 3.01 34.30 14.27
C GLY A 418 2.65 32.84 13.96
N ARG A 419 3.30 31.88 14.63
CA ARG A 419 2.98 30.44 14.48
C ARG A 419 1.55 30.10 14.85
N ARG A 420 1.02 30.70 15.93
CA ARG A 420 -0.38 30.49 16.34
C ARG A 420 -1.38 31.00 15.31
N ILE A 421 -1.07 32.06 14.59
CA ILE A 421 -1.91 32.59 13.51
C ILE A 421 -1.97 31.59 12.35
N PHE A 422 -0.83 31.03 11.93
CA PHE A 422 -0.81 30.01 10.89
C PHE A 422 -1.60 28.76 11.26
N VAL A 423 -1.47 28.27 12.50
CA VAL A 423 -2.26 27.12 12.99
C VAL A 423 -3.76 27.39 12.91
N ARG A 424 -4.22 28.60 13.26
CA ARG A 424 -5.65 28.98 13.17
C ARG A 424 -6.17 29.09 11.73
N HIS A 425 -5.29 29.33 10.76
CA HIS A 425 -5.64 29.47 9.34
C HIS A 425 -5.31 28.21 8.52
N ASP A 426 -5.00 27.10 9.18
CA ASP A 426 -4.63 25.82 8.56
C ASP A 426 -3.44 25.93 7.59
N ILE A 427 -2.44 26.73 7.99
CA ILE A 427 -1.19 26.89 7.24
C ILE A 427 -0.08 26.13 7.98
N PRO A 428 0.61 25.19 7.29
CA PRO A 428 1.70 24.44 7.91
C PRO A 428 2.83 25.38 8.31
N VAL A 429 3.18 25.38 9.60
CA VAL A 429 4.26 26.20 10.14
C VAL A 429 5.22 25.39 11.00
N PHE A 430 6.52 25.64 10.78
CA PHE A 430 7.61 24.93 11.44
C PHE A 430 8.55 25.89 12.17
N LYS A 431 9.37 25.32 13.06
CA LYS A 431 10.42 26.06 13.77
C LYS A 431 11.73 26.11 12.99
N THR A 432 11.88 25.25 11.98
CA THR A 432 13.10 25.12 11.19
C THR A 432 12.78 25.07 9.69
N PRO A 433 13.66 25.61 8.82
CA PRO A 433 13.49 25.55 7.38
C PRO A 433 13.61 24.12 6.83
N GLU A 434 14.40 23.25 7.46
CA GLU A 434 14.55 21.85 7.10
C GLU A 434 13.25 21.09 7.27
N ASP A 435 12.51 21.30 8.37
CA ASP A 435 11.22 20.65 8.59
C ASP A 435 10.18 21.12 7.56
N ALA A 436 10.19 22.40 7.20
CA ALA A 436 9.35 22.94 6.14
C ALA A 436 9.68 22.33 4.76
N ALA A 437 10.97 22.22 4.43
CA ALA A 437 11.44 21.59 3.20
C ALA A 437 11.08 20.10 3.14
N LYS A 438 11.33 19.34 4.21
CA LYS A 438 10.96 17.92 4.32
C LYS A 438 9.46 17.72 4.17
N THR A 439 8.67 18.58 4.81
CA THR A 439 7.21 18.55 4.72
C THR A 439 6.74 18.77 3.28
N TYR A 440 7.31 19.74 2.55
CA TYR A 440 6.99 19.96 1.14
C TYR A 440 7.26 18.71 0.29
N ALA A 441 8.44 18.11 0.46
CA ALA A 441 8.82 16.89 -0.27
C ALA A 441 7.88 15.71 0.06
N LEU A 442 7.45 15.59 1.32
CA LEU A 442 6.46 14.59 1.74
C LEU A 442 5.09 14.82 1.09
N MET A 443 4.62 16.07 1.01
CA MET A 443 3.38 16.42 0.30
C MET A 443 3.46 16.07 -1.18
N TYR A 444 4.59 16.37 -1.83
CA TYR A 444 4.82 16.05 -3.23
C TYR A 444 4.87 14.53 -3.46
N ARG A 445 5.58 13.78 -2.61
CA ARG A 445 5.61 12.32 -2.69
C ARG A 445 4.22 11.70 -2.50
N ARG A 446 3.42 12.25 -1.58
CA ARG A 446 2.01 11.83 -1.42
C ARG A 446 1.21 12.10 -2.69
N ARG A 447 1.33 13.29 -3.28
CA ARG A 447 0.64 13.62 -4.54
C ARG A 447 1.02 12.63 -5.64
N ARG A 448 2.32 12.39 -5.83
CA ARG A 448 2.82 11.42 -6.81
C ARG A 448 2.28 10.00 -6.57
N ASN A 449 2.24 9.55 -5.31
CA ASN A 449 1.67 8.24 -4.97
C ASN A 449 0.16 8.16 -5.28
N LEU A 450 -0.59 9.23 -5.01
CA LEU A 450 -2.02 9.31 -5.36
C LEU A 450 -2.22 9.34 -6.88
N ASP A 451 -1.43 10.15 -7.60
CA ASP A 451 -1.49 10.22 -9.06
C ASP A 451 -1.23 8.83 -9.66
N HIS A 452 -0.28 8.04 -9.13
CA HIS A 452 -0.04 6.66 -9.57
C HIS A 452 -1.16 5.67 -9.21
N LEU A 453 -1.84 5.86 -8.07
CA LEU A 453 -2.99 5.04 -7.70
C LEU A 453 -4.21 5.34 -8.56
N TYR A 454 -4.29 6.58 -9.05
CA TYR A 454 -5.35 7.07 -9.90
C TYR A 454 -5.05 6.91 -11.40
N GLU A 455 -3.79 6.84 -11.80
CA GLU A 455 -3.40 6.64 -13.20
C GLU A 455 -4.05 5.37 -13.74
N THR A 456 -4.90 5.54 -14.76
CA THR A 456 -5.46 4.44 -15.53
C THR A 456 -4.30 3.73 -16.24
N PRO A 457 -4.01 2.46 -15.93
CA PRO A 457 -2.97 1.77 -16.66
C PRO A 457 -3.40 1.61 -18.12
N VAL A 458 -2.42 1.52 -19.01
CA VAL A 458 -2.67 1.13 -20.40
C VAL A 458 -2.80 -0.40 -20.47
N GLU A 459 -3.75 -0.90 -21.27
CA GLU A 459 -3.83 -2.35 -21.55
C GLU A 459 -2.63 -2.76 -22.41
N LEU A 460 -1.65 -3.42 -21.79
CA LEU A 460 -0.47 -3.95 -22.48
C LEU A 460 -0.76 -5.30 -23.16
N PRO A 461 -0.02 -5.66 -24.23
CA PRO A 461 -0.07 -7.00 -24.80
C PRO A 461 0.29 -8.04 -23.74
N LEU A 462 -0.67 -8.91 -23.42
CA LEU A 462 -0.42 -10.05 -22.53
C LEU A 462 -0.10 -11.27 -23.39
N HIS A 463 1.16 -11.67 -23.36
CA HIS A 463 1.60 -12.93 -23.94
C HIS A 463 1.42 -14.03 -22.89
N LEU A 464 0.34 -14.80 -23.04
CA LEU A 464 0.06 -15.96 -22.19
C LEU A 464 0.26 -17.24 -22.98
N PRO A 465 0.90 -18.26 -22.39
CA PRO A 465 1.04 -19.54 -23.05
C PRO A 465 -0.33 -20.18 -23.26
N SER A 466 -0.52 -20.79 -24.44
CA SER A 466 -1.75 -21.50 -24.81
C SER A 466 -1.96 -22.78 -23.97
N ASP A 467 -0.88 -23.46 -23.57
CA ASP A 467 -0.89 -24.74 -22.85
C ASP A 467 -0.31 -24.64 -21.42
N LYS A 468 -0.91 -23.81 -20.57
CA LYS A 468 -0.50 -23.66 -19.16
C LYS A 468 -0.49 -24.98 -18.39
N GLU A 469 -1.49 -25.82 -18.61
CA GLU A 469 -1.62 -27.11 -17.91
C GLU A 469 -0.49 -28.08 -18.27
N ALA A 470 0.02 -28.03 -19.52
CA ALA A 470 1.17 -28.82 -19.91
C ALA A 470 2.46 -28.35 -19.20
N LEU A 471 2.67 -27.04 -19.08
CA LEU A 471 3.80 -26.47 -18.34
C LEU A 471 3.75 -26.86 -16.85
N LYS A 472 2.58 -26.74 -16.22
CA LYS A 472 2.37 -27.20 -14.82
C LYS A 472 2.61 -28.69 -14.66
N GLY A 473 2.13 -29.50 -15.61
CA GLY A 473 2.41 -30.94 -15.65
C GLY A 473 3.91 -31.27 -15.75
N SER A 474 4.68 -30.45 -16.48
CA SER A 474 6.14 -30.59 -16.53
C SER A 474 6.81 -30.29 -15.19
N ILE A 475 6.40 -29.20 -14.53
CA ILE A 475 6.94 -28.82 -13.21
C ILE A 475 6.62 -29.88 -12.15
N ARG A 476 5.38 -30.42 -12.15
CA ARG A 476 4.99 -31.51 -11.25
C ARG A 476 5.88 -32.75 -11.44
N ARG A 477 6.12 -33.17 -12.69
CA ARG A 477 7.01 -34.30 -12.97
C ARG A 477 8.44 -34.06 -12.46
N MET A 478 8.99 -32.86 -12.67
CA MET A 478 10.33 -32.53 -12.17
C MET A 478 10.42 -32.63 -10.64
N ARG A 479 9.39 -32.16 -9.93
CA ARG A 479 9.29 -32.29 -8.47
C ARG A 479 9.25 -33.76 -8.06
N ASP A 480 8.45 -34.57 -8.73
CA ASP A 480 8.30 -36.00 -8.43
C ASP A 480 9.61 -36.77 -8.74
N GLU A 481 10.43 -36.30 -9.69
CA GLU A 481 11.79 -36.78 -9.98
C GLU A 481 12.88 -36.25 -9.02
N GLY A 482 12.52 -35.38 -8.06
CA GLY A 482 13.47 -34.77 -7.12
C GLY A 482 14.36 -33.69 -7.73
N ARG A 483 14.01 -33.14 -8.91
CA ARG A 483 14.69 -32.02 -9.57
C ARG A 483 14.07 -30.70 -9.14
N TRP A 484 14.84 -29.88 -8.42
CA TRP A 484 14.36 -28.62 -7.82
C TRP A 484 14.81 -27.36 -8.57
N VAL A 485 15.64 -27.49 -9.61
CA VAL A 485 16.17 -26.36 -10.39
C VAL A 485 15.99 -26.68 -11.87
N LEU A 486 15.47 -25.71 -12.63
CA LEU A 486 15.33 -25.83 -14.08
C LEU A 486 16.68 -25.59 -14.75
N ASN A 487 16.93 -26.30 -15.85
CA ASN A 487 18.08 -26.00 -16.70
C ASN A 487 17.84 -24.73 -17.53
N GLU A 488 18.91 -24.19 -18.12
CA GLU A 488 18.88 -22.92 -18.86
C GLU A 488 17.84 -22.92 -19.99
N LYS A 489 17.71 -24.04 -20.73
CA LYS A 489 16.75 -24.17 -21.83
C LYS A 489 15.32 -24.17 -21.31
N GLU A 490 15.02 -24.99 -20.30
CA GLU A 490 13.69 -25.05 -19.66
C GLU A 490 13.27 -23.66 -19.12
N SER A 491 14.19 -22.96 -18.45
CA SER A 491 13.93 -21.62 -17.92
C SER A 491 13.67 -20.59 -19.02
N LYS A 492 14.45 -20.60 -20.11
CA LYS A 492 14.28 -19.68 -21.24
C LYS A 492 13.05 -19.97 -22.07
N ASP A 493 12.72 -21.25 -22.30
CA ASP A 493 11.48 -21.65 -22.97
C ASP A 493 10.25 -21.15 -22.20
N LEU A 494 10.29 -21.24 -20.86
CA LEU A 494 9.22 -20.73 -20.02
C LEU A 494 9.10 -19.20 -20.12
N LEU A 495 10.21 -18.45 -20.04
CA LEU A 495 10.19 -16.99 -20.24
C LEU A 495 9.66 -16.62 -21.64
N ALA A 496 10.14 -17.29 -22.69
CA ALA A 496 9.72 -17.05 -24.06
C ALA A 496 8.22 -17.30 -24.27
N SER A 497 7.65 -18.28 -23.56
CA SER A 497 6.20 -18.56 -23.59
C SER A 497 5.33 -17.43 -23.03
N TYR A 498 5.93 -16.53 -22.23
CA TYR A 498 5.33 -15.29 -21.74
C TYR A 498 5.75 -14.07 -22.57
N GLY A 499 6.34 -14.25 -23.74
CA GLY A 499 6.78 -13.16 -24.60
C GLY A 499 8.01 -12.41 -24.09
N ILE A 500 8.73 -12.93 -23.09
CA ILE A 500 9.95 -12.32 -22.58
C ILE A 500 11.11 -12.65 -23.54
N PRO A 501 11.77 -11.65 -24.15
CA PRO A 501 12.85 -11.90 -25.10
C PRO A 501 14.04 -12.60 -24.44
N VAL A 502 14.44 -13.76 -24.99
CA VAL A 502 15.57 -14.56 -24.51
C VAL A 502 16.55 -14.84 -25.64
N ALA A 503 17.83 -14.98 -25.31
CA ALA A 503 18.79 -15.59 -26.23
C ALA A 503 18.53 -17.11 -26.27
N THR A 504 17.86 -17.61 -27.31
CA THR A 504 17.42 -19.01 -27.43
C THR A 504 18.58 -19.98 -27.21
N ALA A 505 18.48 -20.79 -26.16
CA ALA A 505 19.50 -21.76 -25.80
C ALA A 505 19.25 -23.10 -26.47
N CYS A 506 20.24 -23.58 -27.22
CA CYS A 506 20.23 -24.93 -27.78
C CYS A 506 21.22 -25.80 -27.00
N VAL A 507 20.76 -26.95 -26.51
CA VAL A 507 21.58 -27.89 -25.73
C VAL A 507 22.33 -28.80 -26.70
N ALA A 508 23.65 -28.91 -26.52
CA ALA A 508 24.52 -29.84 -27.22
C ALA A 508 25.07 -30.89 -26.24
N ARG A 509 25.07 -32.15 -26.64
CA ARG A 509 25.58 -33.30 -25.87
C ARG A 509 26.97 -33.75 -26.32
N ASP A 510 27.38 -33.35 -27.52
CA ASP A 510 28.72 -33.56 -28.03
C ASP A 510 29.21 -32.36 -28.86
N SER A 511 30.49 -32.40 -29.22
CA SER A 511 31.17 -31.32 -29.94
C SER A 511 30.61 -31.10 -31.36
N ASP A 512 30.20 -32.17 -32.05
CA ASP A 512 29.68 -32.08 -33.42
C ASP A 512 28.27 -31.48 -33.44
N GLU A 513 27.42 -31.85 -32.46
CA GLU A 513 26.12 -31.24 -32.23
C GLU A 513 26.26 -29.74 -31.91
N ALA A 514 27.24 -29.36 -31.07
CA ALA A 514 27.50 -27.96 -30.74
C ALA A 514 27.91 -27.14 -31.98
N VAL A 515 28.75 -27.70 -32.85
CA VAL A 515 29.14 -27.08 -34.12
C VAL A 515 27.93 -26.92 -35.05
N SER A 516 27.13 -27.98 -35.23
CA SER A 516 25.94 -27.94 -36.07
C SER A 516 24.92 -26.89 -35.58
N ILE A 517 24.75 -26.76 -34.27
CA ILE A 517 23.92 -25.73 -33.66
C ILE A 517 24.49 -24.33 -33.94
N GLY A 518 25.81 -24.14 -33.78
CA GLY A 518 26.48 -22.87 -34.06
C GLY A 518 26.33 -22.43 -35.52
N GLU A 519 26.48 -23.35 -36.47
CA GLU A 519 26.27 -23.08 -37.90
C GLU A 519 24.82 -22.71 -38.21
N ARG A 520 23.85 -23.33 -37.52
CA ARG A 520 22.42 -23.03 -37.68
C ARG A 520 22.04 -21.68 -37.10
N ILE A 521 22.60 -21.29 -35.94
CA ILE A 521 22.35 -19.99 -35.30
C ILE A 521 23.02 -18.86 -36.09
N GLY A 522 24.23 -19.12 -36.60
CA GLY A 522 25.11 -18.11 -37.17
C GLY A 522 26.03 -17.48 -36.13
N TYR A 523 27.24 -17.12 -36.54
CA TYR A 523 28.26 -16.54 -35.67
C TYR A 523 28.16 -15.01 -35.57
N PRO A 524 28.54 -14.38 -34.44
CA PRO A 524 29.11 -14.99 -33.23
C PRO A 524 28.09 -15.63 -32.29
N VAL A 525 28.51 -16.68 -31.58
CA VAL A 525 27.74 -17.40 -30.56
C VAL A 525 28.40 -17.34 -29.19
N VAL A 526 27.64 -17.69 -28.16
CA VAL A 526 28.08 -17.90 -26.79
C VAL A 526 27.94 -19.36 -26.44
N VAL A 527 28.97 -19.93 -25.81
CA VAL A 527 28.94 -21.30 -25.30
C VAL A 527 28.97 -21.26 -23.77
N LYS A 528 28.00 -21.91 -23.12
CA LYS A 528 27.88 -21.95 -21.65
C LYS A 528 27.79 -23.39 -21.16
N VAL A 529 28.23 -23.64 -19.93
CA VAL A 529 28.06 -24.94 -19.30
C VAL A 529 26.66 -25.10 -18.72
N ILE A 530 26.07 -26.29 -18.93
CA ILE A 530 24.82 -26.70 -18.30
C ILE A 530 25.16 -27.55 -17.08
N SER A 531 24.89 -27.00 -15.90
CA SER A 531 25.07 -27.70 -14.64
C SER A 531 24.00 -27.25 -13.64
N PRO A 532 23.27 -28.18 -12.97
CA PRO A 532 22.34 -27.83 -11.91
C PRO A 532 23.04 -27.28 -10.66
N ASP A 533 24.33 -27.58 -10.48
CA ASP A 533 25.12 -27.23 -9.30
C ASP A 533 25.76 -25.84 -9.39
N ILE A 534 25.71 -25.20 -10.57
CA ILE A 534 26.35 -23.90 -10.83
C ILE A 534 25.28 -22.82 -11.01
N ALA A 535 25.19 -21.90 -10.04
CA ALA A 535 24.23 -20.78 -10.09
C ALA A 535 24.62 -19.72 -11.12
N THR A 536 25.83 -19.16 -11.01
CA THR A 536 26.33 -18.08 -11.89
C THR A 536 27.50 -18.57 -12.71
N LYS A 537 27.22 -18.91 -13.98
CA LYS A 537 28.18 -19.59 -14.87
C LYS A 537 29.40 -18.71 -15.17
N SER A 538 29.21 -17.40 -15.32
CA SER A 538 30.30 -16.46 -15.63
C SER A 538 31.32 -16.35 -14.49
N GLU A 539 30.89 -16.37 -13.23
CA GLU A 539 31.76 -16.25 -12.04
C GLU A 539 32.74 -17.43 -11.93
N VAL A 540 32.27 -18.64 -12.28
CA VAL A 540 33.09 -19.85 -12.26
C VAL A 540 33.87 -20.08 -13.56
N GLY A 541 33.80 -19.17 -14.54
CA GLY A 541 34.46 -19.32 -15.84
C GLY A 541 33.78 -20.33 -16.78
N GLY A 542 32.52 -20.68 -16.52
CA GLY A 542 31.72 -21.61 -17.31
C GLY A 542 31.03 -20.98 -18.54
N VAL A 543 31.51 -19.83 -19.02
CA VAL A 543 30.96 -19.11 -20.19
C VAL A 543 32.11 -18.67 -21.09
N MET A 544 32.00 -18.98 -22.38
CA MET A 544 32.88 -18.48 -23.44
C MET A 544 32.07 -17.58 -24.38
N LEU A 545 32.40 -16.29 -24.38
CA LEU A 545 31.78 -15.26 -25.22
C LEU A 545 32.51 -15.13 -26.56
N ASP A 546 31.83 -14.54 -27.55
CA ASP A 546 32.39 -14.16 -28.86
C ASP A 546 33.03 -15.33 -29.64
N VAL A 547 32.37 -16.49 -29.63
CA VAL A 547 32.80 -17.66 -30.39
C VAL A 547 32.40 -17.48 -31.85
N ARG A 548 33.38 -17.35 -32.75
CA ARG A 548 33.19 -16.93 -34.16
C ARG A 548 33.36 -18.03 -35.21
N SER A 549 33.68 -19.26 -34.82
CA SER A 549 33.92 -20.36 -35.77
C SER A 549 33.62 -21.73 -35.16
N SER A 550 33.49 -22.73 -36.01
CA SER A 550 33.33 -24.14 -35.62
C SER A 550 34.53 -24.65 -34.81
N ASP A 551 35.75 -24.29 -35.20
CA ASP A 551 36.96 -24.63 -34.45
C ASP A 551 36.97 -24.01 -33.05
N ALA A 552 36.48 -22.78 -32.89
CA ALA A 552 36.37 -22.13 -31.59
C ALA A 552 35.31 -22.80 -30.70
N ILE A 553 34.22 -23.33 -31.27
CA ILE A 553 33.24 -24.14 -30.52
C ILE A 553 33.88 -25.43 -30.01
N ARG A 554 34.67 -26.13 -30.86
CA ARG A 554 35.38 -27.35 -30.42
C ARG A 554 36.35 -27.07 -29.28
N GLN A 555 37.07 -25.94 -29.36
CA GLN A 555 37.93 -25.50 -28.26
C GLN A 555 37.13 -25.20 -26.98
N ALA A 556 35.98 -24.52 -27.09
CA ALA A 556 35.10 -24.27 -25.96
C ALA A 556 34.64 -25.59 -25.30
N TRP A 557 34.35 -26.61 -26.11
CA TRP A 557 33.96 -27.94 -25.65
C TRP A 557 35.02 -28.62 -24.79
N ASP A 558 36.30 -28.49 -25.16
CA ASP A 558 37.41 -29.10 -24.42
C ASP A 558 37.82 -28.28 -23.19
N ILE A 559 37.75 -26.94 -23.26
CA ILE A 559 38.25 -26.03 -22.23
C ILE A 559 37.27 -25.91 -21.06
N LEU A 560 35.99 -25.65 -21.34
CA LEU A 560 35.01 -25.28 -20.30
C LEU A 560 34.84 -26.36 -19.21
N PRO A 561 34.70 -27.67 -19.54
CA PRO A 561 34.61 -28.70 -18.51
C PRO A 561 35.88 -28.83 -17.67
N ARG A 562 37.07 -28.60 -18.25
CA ARG A 562 38.35 -28.65 -17.51
C ARG A 562 38.48 -27.50 -16.53
N VAL A 563 38.19 -26.27 -16.96
CA VAL A 563 38.19 -25.07 -16.11
C VAL A 563 37.24 -25.24 -14.92
N LEU A 564 36.08 -25.87 -15.14
CA LEU A 564 35.13 -26.14 -14.07
C LEU A 564 35.54 -27.29 -13.16
N HIS A 565 36.20 -28.32 -13.66
CA HIS A 565 36.74 -29.39 -12.80
C HIS A 565 37.74 -28.83 -11.79
N ASP A 566 38.57 -27.87 -12.20
CA ASP A 566 39.56 -27.24 -11.31
C ASP A 566 38.92 -26.31 -10.26
N ARG A 567 37.84 -25.60 -10.62
CA ARG A 567 37.19 -24.59 -9.76
C ARG A 567 36.06 -25.14 -8.90
N VAL A 568 35.29 -26.09 -9.43
CA VAL A 568 34.09 -26.67 -8.81
C VAL A 568 34.06 -28.20 -9.07
N PRO A 569 35.00 -28.97 -8.48
CA PRO A 569 35.23 -30.39 -8.84
C PRO A 569 34.04 -31.33 -8.59
N LEU A 570 33.10 -30.94 -7.74
CA LEU A 570 31.91 -31.72 -7.41
C LEU A 570 30.68 -31.40 -8.29
N ALA A 571 30.77 -30.38 -9.16
CA ALA A 571 29.63 -29.98 -9.99
C ALA A 571 29.39 -30.98 -11.13
N LYS A 572 28.16 -31.44 -11.27
CA LYS A 572 27.73 -32.28 -12.38
C LYS A 572 27.54 -31.44 -13.64
N ILE A 573 28.25 -31.77 -14.71
CA ILE A 573 28.09 -31.14 -16.03
C ILE A 573 27.23 -32.04 -16.91
N GLU A 574 26.13 -31.50 -17.43
CA GLU A 574 25.16 -32.26 -18.26
C GLU A 574 25.38 -32.03 -19.76
N GLY A 575 26.11 -30.99 -20.14
CA GLY A 575 26.41 -30.62 -21.52
C GLY A 575 26.75 -29.13 -21.65
N LEU A 576 26.76 -28.62 -22.88
CA LEU A 576 26.95 -27.19 -23.17
C LEU A 576 25.71 -26.62 -23.85
N SER A 577 25.37 -25.35 -23.56
CA SER A 577 24.41 -24.59 -24.35
C SER A 577 25.13 -23.69 -25.34
N VAL A 578 24.62 -23.63 -26.56
CA VAL A 578 25.05 -22.70 -27.61
C VAL A 578 23.91 -21.72 -27.89
N GLU A 579 24.23 -20.44 -27.86
CA GLU A 579 23.25 -19.33 -27.90
C GLU A 579 23.76 -18.20 -28.80
N PRO A 580 22.89 -17.40 -29.45
CA PRO A 580 23.34 -16.22 -30.18
C PRO A 580 23.99 -15.19 -29.24
N LEU A 581 25.08 -14.56 -29.68
CA LEU A 581 25.68 -13.44 -28.95
C LEU A 581 24.84 -12.18 -29.15
N ILE A 582 24.36 -11.59 -28.06
CA ILE A 582 23.75 -10.26 -28.08
C ILE A 582 24.87 -9.21 -28.00
N GLU A 583 25.08 -8.49 -29.09
CA GLU A 583 26.09 -7.43 -29.20
C GLU A 583 25.52 -6.05 -28.81
N ASN A 584 26.41 -5.09 -28.53
CA ASN A 584 26.07 -3.69 -28.21
C ASN A 584 25.15 -3.54 -26.99
N ILE A 585 25.51 -4.19 -25.88
CA ILE A 585 24.79 -4.07 -24.61
C ILE A 585 25.11 -2.71 -23.98
N ASP A 586 24.11 -1.85 -23.89
CA ASP A 586 24.19 -0.52 -23.27
C ASP A 586 24.06 -0.61 -21.75
N TYR A 587 23.14 -1.44 -21.25
CA TYR A 587 22.87 -1.56 -19.82
C TYR A 587 22.62 -3.02 -19.42
N GLU A 588 22.96 -3.34 -18.17
CA GLU A 588 22.67 -4.64 -17.57
C GLU A 588 21.86 -4.41 -16.28
N LEU A 589 20.72 -5.09 -16.20
CA LEU A 589 19.83 -5.08 -15.05
C LEU A 589 19.72 -6.49 -14.47
N THR A 590 19.23 -6.56 -13.24
CA THR A 590 18.80 -7.81 -12.60
C THR A 590 17.30 -7.71 -12.36
N LEU A 591 16.54 -8.67 -12.88
CA LEU A 591 15.11 -8.82 -12.59
C LEU A 591 14.91 -10.16 -11.90
N ALA A 592 14.39 -10.14 -10.68
CA ALA A 592 14.23 -11.34 -9.89
C ALA A 592 12.87 -11.40 -9.18
N ALA A 593 12.45 -12.60 -8.81
CA ALA A 593 11.33 -12.85 -7.93
C ALA A 593 11.69 -13.90 -6.90
N ARG A 594 11.25 -13.70 -5.65
CA ARG A 594 11.47 -14.67 -4.57
C ARG A 594 10.33 -14.63 -3.55
N LYS A 595 10.13 -15.73 -2.81
CA LYS A 595 9.18 -15.77 -1.70
C LYS A 595 9.77 -15.18 -0.42
N ASP A 596 9.16 -14.11 0.07
CA ASP A 596 9.36 -13.56 1.39
C ASP A 596 8.41 -14.20 2.42
N ARG A 597 8.87 -14.35 3.66
CA ARG A 597 8.10 -14.97 4.74
C ARG A 597 6.87 -14.15 5.17
N LYS A 598 6.92 -12.82 5.06
CA LYS A 598 5.86 -11.91 5.54
C LYS A 598 4.97 -11.43 4.40
N PHE A 599 5.57 -11.08 3.26
CA PHE A 599 4.91 -10.42 2.13
C PHE A 599 4.65 -11.35 0.93
N GLY A 600 4.97 -12.65 1.07
CA GLY A 600 4.83 -13.59 -0.02
C GLY A 600 5.81 -13.27 -1.14
N THR A 601 5.42 -13.50 -2.39
CA THR A 601 6.32 -13.32 -3.52
C THR A 601 6.53 -11.84 -3.80
N ILE A 602 7.79 -11.45 -3.93
CA ILE A 602 8.21 -10.10 -4.27
C ILE A 602 8.94 -10.11 -5.61
N VAL A 603 8.87 -8.99 -6.34
CA VAL A 603 9.64 -8.73 -7.56
C VAL A 603 10.68 -7.67 -7.26
N LEU A 604 11.91 -7.90 -7.70
CA LEU A 604 13.07 -7.05 -7.49
C LEU A 604 13.67 -6.63 -8.83
N LEU A 605 13.98 -5.34 -8.96
CA LEU A 605 14.71 -4.78 -10.10
C LEU A 605 15.92 -4.00 -9.58
N GLY A 606 17.11 -4.26 -10.14
CA GLY A 606 18.34 -3.57 -9.77
C GLY A 606 19.35 -3.49 -10.92
N LEU A 607 20.47 -2.81 -10.68
CA LEU A 607 21.61 -2.84 -11.61
C LEU A 607 22.30 -4.21 -11.56
N ALA A 608 22.87 -4.64 -12.68
CA ALA A 608 23.75 -5.82 -12.77
C ALA A 608 25.19 -5.42 -13.14
N GLY A 609 26.10 -6.40 -13.13
CA GLY A 609 27.51 -6.24 -13.50
C GLY A 609 28.37 -5.52 -12.46
N LEU A 610 29.57 -5.08 -12.83
CA LEU A 610 30.52 -4.42 -11.91
C LEU A 610 29.92 -3.21 -11.18
N ALA A 611 28.95 -2.53 -11.79
CA ALA A 611 28.26 -1.40 -11.17
C ALA A 611 27.45 -1.81 -9.91
N SER A 612 26.92 -3.04 -9.84
CA SER A 612 26.17 -3.51 -8.67
C SER A 612 27.05 -3.76 -7.45
N GLU A 613 28.36 -3.99 -7.64
CA GLU A 613 29.30 -4.16 -6.52
C GLU A 613 29.52 -2.85 -5.75
N PHE A 614 29.43 -1.70 -6.43
CA PHE A 614 29.58 -0.36 -5.83
C PHE A 614 28.23 0.27 -5.45
N PHE A 615 27.16 -0.05 -6.19
CA PHE A 615 25.82 0.49 -5.97
C PHE A 615 24.84 -0.64 -5.59
N ARG A 616 24.78 -0.96 -4.29
CA ARG A 616 23.79 -1.89 -3.72
C ARG A 616 22.41 -1.23 -3.68
N GLU A 617 21.73 -1.19 -4.81
CA GLU A 617 20.42 -0.55 -4.91
C GLU A 617 19.44 -1.38 -5.73
N VAL A 618 18.29 -1.64 -5.09
CA VAL A 618 17.22 -2.45 -5.64
C VAL A 618 15.88 -1.74 -5.39
N SER A 619 14.97 -1.87 -6.33
CA SER A 619 13.57 -1.48 -6.18
C SER A 619 12.72 -2.75 -6.05
N ILE A 620 11.74 -2.73 -5.16
CA ILE A 620 10.88 -3.88 -4.85
C ILE A 620 9.42 -3.52 -5.13
N ALA A 621 8.71 -4.46 -5.75
CA ALA A 621 7.27 -4.41 -5.98
C ALA A 621 6.59 -5.74 -5.63
N LEU A 622 5.28 -5.68 -5.35
CA LEU A 622 4.47 -6.84 -5.03
C LEU A 622 3.55 -7.19 -6.23
N PRO A 623 3.67 -8.40 -6.80
CA PRO A 623 2.81 -8.86 -7.86
C PRO A 623 1.35 -9.03 -7.39
N PRO A 624 0.35 -8.95 -8.30
CA PRO A 624 0.50 -8.69 -9.73
C PRO A 624 0.88 -7.23 -10.05
N LEU A 625 1.65 -7.04 -11.11
CA LEU A 625 2.03 -5.72 -11.63
C LEU A 625 1.21 -5.39 -12.89
N ASN A 626 0.89 -4.10 -13.06
CA ASN A 626 0.37 -3.50 -14.28
C ASN A 626 1.42 -2.51 -14.81
N GLN A 627 1.10 -1.83 -15.91
CA GLN A 627 2.00 -0.89 -16.57
C GLN A 627 2.49 0.22 -15.63
N THR A 628 1.58 0.90 -14.92
CA THR A 628 1.92 1.94 -13.95
C THR A 628 2.88 1.44 -12.87
N LEU A 629 2.66 0.25 -12.31
CA LEU A 629 3.52 -0.32 -11.27
C LEU A 629 4.89 -0.75 -11.81
N ALA A 630 4.95 -1.26 -13.04
CA ALA A 630 6.21 -1.59 -13.70
C ALA A 630 7.05 -0.33 -13.96
N LYS A 631 6.41 0.72 -14.48
CA LYS A 631 7.00 2.06 -14.65
C LYS A 631 7.54 2.60 -13.33
N MET A 632 6.78 2.49 -12.25
CA MET A 632 7.24 2.88 -10.91
C MET A 632 8.44 2.04 -10.44
N LEU A 633 8.40 0.72 -10.63
CA LEU A 633 9.51 -0.17 -10.27
C LEU A 633 10.82 0.28 -10.94
N ILE A 634 10.76 0.66 -12.23
CA ILE A 634 11.89 1.19 -12.99
C ILE A 634 12.32 2.57 -12.44
N GLN A 635 11.39 3.53 -12.33
CA GLN A 635 11.66 4.91 -11.95
C GLN A 635 12.32 5.07 -10.58
N GLU A 636 12.04 4.15 -9.66
CA GLU A 636 12.57 4.18 -8.29
C GLU A 636 14.00 3.63 -8.19
N THR A 637 14.54 3.06 -9.27
CA THR A 637 15.96 2.70 -9.34
C THR A 637 16.80 3.90 -9.74
N LYS A 638 18.01 4.08 -9.17
CA LYS A 638 19.01 5.00 -9.74
C LYS A 638 19.38 4.66 -11.19
N ALA A 639 19.20 3.39 -11.61
CA ALA A 639 19.36 2.96 -12.99
C ALA A 639 18.48 3.78 -13.95
N TYR A 640 17.29 4.22 -13.52
CA TYR A 640 16.39 5.03 -14.33
C TYR A 640 17.06 6.27 -14.95
N THR A 641 17.96 6.94 -14.21
CA THR A 641 18.68 8.10 -14.76
C THR A 641 19.64 7.71 -15.87
N LEU A 642 20.25 6.53 -15.78
CA LEU A 642 21.13 5.99 -16.83
C LEU A 642 20.33 5.49 -18.04
N LEU A 643 19.20 4.82 -17.79
CA LEU A 643 18.32 4.25 -18.81
C LEU A 643 17.67 5.31 -19.72
N ARG A 644 17.58 6.56 -19.27
CA ARG A 644 17.12 7.71 -20.10
C ARG A 644 18.15 8.18 -21.12
N GLY A 645 19.28 7.49 -21.25
CA GLY A 645 20.40 7.86 -22.11
C GLY A 645 21.50 8.53 -21.30
N PHE A 646 22.72 8.00 -21.40
CA PHE A 646 23.90 8.56 -20.74
C PHE A 646 25.09 8.58 -21.70
N ARG A 647 25.58 9.78 -22.01
CA ARG A 647 26.68 10.02 -22.97
C ARG A 647 26.38 9.41 -24.35
N THR A 648 27.10 8.36 -24.73
CA THR A 648 27.01 7.69 -26.04
C THR A 648 26.07 6.49 -26.05
N LYS A 649 25.48 6.13 -24.90
CA LYS A 649 24.53 5.01 -24.80
C LYS A 649 23.13 5.45 -25.18
N GLU A 650 22.46 4.64 -25.99
CA GLU A 650 21.08 4.89 -26.40
C GLU A 650 20.12 4.72 -25.22
N PRO A 651 19.01 5.48 -25.15
CA PRO A 651 18.00 5.27 -24.12
C PRO A 651 17.32 3.89 -24.26
N ALA A 652 16.92 3.32 -23.13
CA ALA A 652 16.13 2.10 -23.10
C ALA A 652 14.71 2.34 -23.63
N ASP A 653 14.14 1.34 -24.30
CA ASP A 653 12.73 1.29 -24.66
C ASP A 653 11.91 0.95 -23.39
N PHE A 654 11.35 1.98 -22.76
CA PHE A 654 10.59 1.83 -21.54
C PHE A 654 9.30 1.04 -21.74
N GLU A 655 8.65 1.13 -22.90
CA GLU A 655 7.40 0.40 -23.17
C GLU A 655 7.65 -1.11 -23.21
N GLN A 656 8.69 -1.53 -23.94
CA GLN A 656 9.08 -2.96 -23.98
C GLN A 656 9.58 -3.47 -22.62
N LEU A 657 10.26 -2.63 -21.83
CA LEU A 657 10.70 -3.01 -20.49
C LEU A 657 9.52 -3.14 -19.51
N GLU A 658 8.55 -2.23 -19.57
CA GLU A 658 7.31 -2.30 -18.80
C GLU A 658 6.50 -3.55 -19.15
N GLU A 659 6.34 -3.86 -20.43
CA GLU A 659 5.68 -5.08 -20.92
C GLU A 659 6.38 -6.35 -20.40
N LEU A 660 7.71 -6.41 -20.49
CA LEU A 660 8.51 -7.52 -19.97
C LEU A 660 8.26 -7.74 -18.48
N ILE A 661 8.29 -6.68 -17.67
CA ILE A 661 8.06 -6.75 -16.22
C ILE A 661 6.64 -7.21 -15.90
N VAL A 662 5.63 -6.76 -16.66
CA VAL A 662 4.23 -7.20 -16.49
C VAL A 662 4.07 -8.66 -16.88
N ASN A 663 4.68 -9.12 -17.96
CA ASN A 663 4.65 -10.53 -18.38
C ASN A 663 5.40 -11.42 -17.37
N PHE A 664 6.54 -10.96 -16.85
CA PHE A 664 7.26 -11.61 -15.75
C PHE A 664 6.38 -11.72 -14.50
N SER A 665 5.64 -10.67 -14.16
CA SER A 665 4.67 -10.70 -13.05
C SER A 665 3.55 -11.71 -13.29
N ASN A 666 3.04 -11.86 -14.51
CA ASN A 666 2.02 -12.85 -14.83
C ASN A 666 2.53 -14.29 -14.72
N LEU A 667 3.78 -14.54 -15.11
CA LEU A 667 4.44 -15.84 -14.92
C LEU A 667 4.45 -16.22 -13.44
N ILE A 668 4.86 -15.30 -12.56
CA ILE A 668 4.87 -15.52 -11.10
C ILE A 668 3.47 -15.82 -10.55
N VAL A 669 2.45 -15.14 -11.07
CA VAL A 669 1.06 -15.37 -10.65
C VAL A 669 0.58 -16.77 -11.04
N ASP A 670 0.93 -17.22 -12.24
CA ASP A 670 0.49 -18.51 -12.78
C ASP A 670 1.24 -19.71 -12.18
N PHE A 671 2.48 -19.50 -11.69
CA PHE A 671 3.36 -20.55 -11.16
C PHE A 671 3.78 -20.32 -9.69
N PRO A 672 2.90 -20.59 -8.70
CA PRO A 672 3.23 -20.55 -7.28
C PRO A 672 4.31 -21.55 -6.86
N GLU A 673 4.64 -22.53 -7.71
CA GLU A 673 5.61 -23.58 -7.44
C GLU A 673 7.06 -23.07 -7.36
N PHE A 674 7.36 -21.88 -7.90
CA PHE A 674 8.71 -21.32 -7.84
C PHE A 674 8.99 -20.62 -6.50
N ALA A 675 10.08 -21.00 -5.83
CA ALA A 675 10.63 -20.25 -4.70
C ALA A 675 11.38 -19.01 -5.17
N GLU A 676 12.06 -19.12 -6.32
CA GLU A 676 12.91 -18.08 -6.86
C GLU A 676 12.95 -18.14 -8.40
N ILE A 677 12.94 -16.97 -9.04
CA ILE A 677 13.21 -16.77 -10.47
C ILE A 677 14.18 -15.61 -10.60
N VAL A 678 15.30 -15.81 -11.29
CA VAL A 678 16.36 -14.83 -11.45
C VAL A 678 16.69 -14.68 -12.93
N VAL A 679 16.50 -13.46 -13.45
CA VAL A 679 17.00 -13.06 -14.76
C VAL A 679 18.22 -12.18 -14.55
N HIS A 680 19.40 -12.75 -14.79
CA HIS A 680 20.67 -12.10 -14.56
C HIS A 680 21.74 -12.54 -15.58
N PRO A 681 22.28 -11.61 -16.39
CA PRO A 681 21.80 -10.24 -16.60
C PRO A 681 20.56 -10.19 -17.52
N LEU A 682 19.71 -9.20 -17.27
CA LEU A 682 18.74 -8.65 -18.22
C LEU A 682 19.45 -7.52 -18.99
N ALA A 683 19.89 -7.80 -20.20
CA ALA A 683 20.67 -6.87 -21.03
C ALA A 683 19.76 -5.97 -21.86
N ILE A 684 20.10 -4.70 -21.97
CA ILE A 684 19.45 -3.75 -22.88
C ILE A 684 20.44 -3.44 -24.00
N ALA A 685 20.09 -3.83 -25.22
CA ALA A 685 20.92 -3.62 -26.40
C ALA A 685 20.11 -2.89 -27.47
N LYS A 686 20.62 -1.75 -27.96
CA LYS A 686 19.90 -0.88 -28.92
C LYS A 686 18.48 -0.54 -28.42
N GLY A 687 18.41 -0.19 -27.13
CA GLY A 687 17.17 0.08 -26.42
C GLY A 687 16.32 -1.14 -26.02
N ARG A 688 16.55 -2.35 -26.54
CA ARG A 688 15.66 -3.51 -26.32
C ARG A 688 16.14 -4.46 -25.22
N PRO A 689 15.26 -4.91 -24.30
CA PRO A 689 15.63 -5.82 -23.23
C PRO A 689 15.69 -7.29 -23.69
N HIS A 690 16.71 -8.03 -23.23
CA HIS A 690 16.96 -9.43 -23.51
C HIS A 690 17.46 -10.16 -22.26
N ALA A 691 16.79 -11.25 -21.88
CA ALA A 691 17.23 -12.13 -20.81
C ALA A 691 18.40 -13.01 -21.28
N LEU A 692 19.60 -12.78 -20.76
CA LEU A 692 20.82 -13.52 -21.16
C LEU A 692 21.06 -14.76 -20.30
N GLY A 693 20.79 -14.66 -19.00
CA GLY A 693 20.93 -15.74 -18.04
C GLY A 693 19.67 -15.87 -17.20
N VAL A 694 19.22 -17.11 -16.97
CA VAL A 694 18.03 -17.39 -16.17
C VAL A 694 18.28 -18.53 -15.20
N ARG A 695 17.81 -18.37 -13.97
CA ARG A 695 17.76 -19.43 -12.96
C ARG A 695 16.37 -19.48 -12.35
N MET A 696 15.78 -20.67 -12.29
CA MET A 696 14.46 -20.89 -11.68
C MET A 696 14.54 -22.07 -10.72
N ALA A 697 14.13 -21.85 -9.48
CA ALA A 697 14.15 -22.86 -8.42
C ALA A 697 12.73 -23.10 -7.88
N LEU A 698 12.37 -24.37 -7.74
CA LEU A 698 11.10 -24.82 -7.19
C LEU A 698 11.13 -24.75 -5.65
N ASP A 699 9.98 -24.42 -5.09
CA ASP A 699 9.74 -24.39 -3.66
C ASP A 699 9.54 -25.81 -3.12
N ARG A 700 10.42 -26.20 -2.21
CA ARG A 700 10.41 -27.52 -1.56
C ARG A 700 9.27 -27.67 -0.57
N GLU A 701 8.77 -26.57 -0.03
CA GLU A 701 7.71 -26.55 0.98
C GLU A 701 6.32 -26.36 0.36
N TYR A 702 6.24 -26.21 -0.98
CA TYR A 702 4.98 -26.00 -1.66
C TYR A 702 4.09 -27.25 -1.64
N GLY A 703 3.00 -27.18 -0.87
CA GLY A 703 1.86 -28.09 -0.97
C GLY A 703 0.73 -27.50 -1.81
N GLU A 704 0.02 -28.33 -2.59
CA GLU A 704 -1.17 -27.88 -3.32
C GLU A 704 -2.21 -27.36 -2.32
N GLN A 705 -2.56 -26.07 -2.40
CA GLN A 705 -3.53 -25.44 -1.51
C GLN A 705 -4.87 -25.17 -2.23
N PRO A 706 -6.02 -25.25 -1.51
CA PRO A 706 -7.32 -24.92 -2.08
C PRO A 706 -7.43 -23.46 -2.54
N SER A 707 -6.72 -22.55 -1.88
CA SER A 707 -6.60 -21.15 -2.29
C SER A 707 -5.50 -21.09 -3.36
N GLY A 708 -5.86 -20.78 -4.61
CA GLY A 708 -4.94 -20.86 -5.76
C GLY A 708 -3.74 -19.90 -5.77
N TYR A 709 -3.64 -18.95 -4.83
CA TYR A 709 -2.59 -17.92 -4.80
C TYR A 709 -1.99 -17.70 -3.39
N PRO A 710 -1.58 -18.75 -2.67
CA PRO A 710 -1.15 -18.63 -1.27
C PRO A 710 0.21 -17.94 -1.14
N HIS A 711 0.93 -17.75 -2.24
CA HIS A 711 2.20 -17.04 -2.31
C HIS A 711 2.04 -15.54 -2.56
N LEU A 712 0.83 -15.01 -2.80
CA LEU A 712 0.62 -13.60 -3.10
C LEU A 712 -0.08 -12.89 -1.94
N VAL A 713 0.32 -11.65 -1.64
CA VAL A 713 -0.39 -10.79 -0.69
C VAL A 713 -1.53 -10.03 -1.34
N ILE A 714 -1.39 -9.66 -2.60
CA ILE A 714 -2.44 -9.01 -3.39
C ILE A 714 -3.11 -10.06 -4.27
N LYS A 715 -4.45 -10.14 -4.21
CA LYS A 715 -5.19 -11.11 -5.01
C LYS A 715 -5.12 -10.74 -6.51
N PRO A 716 -4.75 -11.67 -7.40
CA PRO A 716 -4.66 -11.38 -8.82
C PRO A 716 -6.03 -11.28 -9.49
N TYR A 717 -6.03 -10.83 -10.74
CA TYR A 717 -7.22 -10.73 -11.58
C TYR A 717 -7.92 -12.09 -11.71
N PRO A 718 -9.19 -12.23 -11.29
CA PRO A 718 -9.86 -13.53 -11.17
C PRO A 718 -10.38 -14.02 -12.52
N ARG A 719 -9.47 -14.54 -13.35
CA ARG A 719 -9.76 -15.03 -14.71
C ARG A 719 -10.81 -16.14 -14.77
N GLN A 720 -11.02 -16.88 -13.68
CA GLN A 720 -12.02 -17.95 -13.62
C GLN A 720 -13.46 -17.46 -13.81
N TYR A 721 -13.73 -16.16 -13.64
CA TYR A 721 -15.06 -15.58 -13.84
C TYR A 721 -15.30 -15.06 -15.27
N ILE A 722 -14.33 -15.24 -16.18
CA ILE A 722 -14.49 -14.88 -17.58
C ILE A 722 -15.38 -15.92 -18.26
N THR A 723 -16.50 -15.48 -18.82
CA THR A 723 -17.40 -16.36 -19.57
C THR A 723 -18.02 -15.61 -20.74
N GLU A 724 -18.13 -16.29 -21.88
CA GLU A 724 -18.99 -15.81 -22.96
C GLU A 724 -20.45 -16.17 -22.64
N TRP A 725 -21.35 -15.25 -22.94
CA TRP A 725 -22.79 -15.42 -22.79
C TRP A 725 -23.52 -14.82 -23.99
N ARG A 726 -24.69 -15.37 -24.33
CA ARG A 726 -25.54 -14.81 -25.39
C ARG A 726 -26.88 -14.42 -24.80
N THR A 727 -27.35 -13.23 -25.18
CA THR A 727 -28.72 -12.81 -24.91
C THR A 727 -29.70 -13.66 -25.72
N TRP A 728 -30.99 -13.58 -25.38
CA TRP A 728 -32.04 -14.31 -26.11
C TRP A 728 -32.21 -13.83 -27.57
N ASP A 729 -31.83 -12.59 -27.88
CA ASP A 729 -31.78 -12.03 -29.23
C ASP A 729 -30.44 -12.29 -29.96
N GLY A 730 -29.55 -13.11 -29.39
CA GLY A 730 -28.34 -13.61 -30.04
C GLY A 730 -27.10 -12.71 -29.94
N LEU A 731 -27.19 -11.57 -29.25
CA LEU A 731 -26.04 -10.70 -28.98
C LEU A 731 -25.02 -11.44 -28.11
N LYS A 732 -23.77 -11.51 -28.60
CA LYS A 732 -22.65 -12.08 -27.84
C LYS A 732 -22.14 -11.04 -26.84
N VAL A 733 -22.04 -11.45 -25.58
CA VAL A 733 -21.57 -10.61 -24.46
C VAL A 733 -20.45 -11.36 -23.75
N LEU A 734 -19.32 -10.70 -23.55
CA LEU A 734 -18.25 -11.19 -22.70
C LEU A 734 -18.49 -10.70 -21.27
N LEU A 735 -18.68 -11.62 -20.34
CA LEU A 735 -18.78 -11.32 -18.92
C LEU A 735 -17.40 -11.58 -18.30
N ARG A 736 -16.82 -10.57 -17.65
CA ARG A 736 -15.50 -10.68 -17.03
C ARG A 736 -15.37 -9.75 -15.83
N PRO A 737 -14.43 -10.00 -14.89
CA PRO A 737 -14.16 -9.02 -13.86
C PRO A 737 -13.66 -7.68 -14.45
N ILE A 738 -13.97 -6.57 -13.78
CA ILE A 738 -13.45 -5.25 -14.12
C ILE A 738 -11.94 -5.19 -13.88
N LYS A 739 -11.23 -4.42 -14.69
CA LYS A 739 -9.81 -4.09 -14.50
C LYS A 739 -9.65 -2.57 -14.32
N PRO A 740 -8.53 -2.09 -13.76
CA PRO A 740 -8.22 -0.66 -13.73
C PRO A 740 -8.27 0.01 -15.12
N GLU A 741 -7.88 -0.71 -16.17
CA GLU A 741 -7.85 -0.23 -17.55
C GLU A 741 -9.26 0.02 -18.16
N ASP A 742 -10.33 -0.43 -17.50
CA ASP A 742 -11.71 -0.28 -17.97
C ASP A 742 -12.33 1.10 -17.70
N GLU A 743 -11.60 2.01 -17.04
CA GLU A 743 -12.10 3.34 -16.70
C GLU A 743 -12.71 4.09 -17.90
N PRO A 744 -12.09 4.10 -19.11
CA PRO A 744 -12.68 4.78 -20.26
C PRO A 744 -14.02 4.14 -20.70
N LEU A 745 -14.15 2.81 -20.59
CA LEU A 745 -15.38 2.09 -20.92
C LEU A 745 -16.49 2.39 -19.91
N GLU A 746 -16.14 2.48 -18.61
CA GLU A 746 -17.08 2.87 -17.57
C GLU A 746 -17.50 4.34 -17.74
N GLN A 747 -16.56 5.24 -18.07
CA GLN A 747 -16.85 6.64 -18.39
C GLN A 747 -17.81 6.77 -19.56
N GLU A 748 -17.57 6.05 -20.66
CA GLU A 748 -18.43 6.04 -21.84
C GLU A 748 -19.85 5.59 -21.48
N MET A 749 -19.97 4.47 -20.74
CA MET A 749 -21.26 3.96 -20.28
C MET A 749 -21.99 5.00 -19.42
N PHE A 750 -21.34 5.60 -18.43
CA PHE A 750 -21.96 6.64 -17.59
C PHE A 750 -22.34 7.91 -18.37
N ALA A 751 -21.59 8.24 -19.43
CA ALA A 751 -21.90 9.37 -20.29
C ALA A 751 -23.13 9.13 -21.18
N SER A 752 -23.43 7.88 -21.53
CA SER A 752 -24.53 7.48 -22.42
C SER A 752 -25.82 7.03 -21.71
N LEU A 753 -25.81 6.93 -20.38
CA LEU A 753 -26.97 6.55 -19.56
C LEU A 753 -27.99 7.68 -19.42
N ASP A 754 -29.27 7.30 -19.33
CA ASP A 754 -30.34 8.22 -18.95
C ASP A 754 -30.17 8.69 -17.49
N HIS A 755 -30.49 9.96 -17.21
CA HIS A 755 -30.41 10.55 -15.87
C HIS A 755 -31.19 9.76 -14.80
N GLU A 756 -32.32 9.18 -15.20
CA GLU A 756 -33.15 8.38 -14.30
C GLU A 756 -32.47 7.06 -13.91
N THR A 757 -31.76 6.43 -14.85
CA THR A 757 -31.00 5.20 -14.55
C THR A 757 -29.83 5.48 -13.62
N ILE A 758 -29.15 6.63 -13.77
CA ILE A 758 -28.11 7.09 -12.83
C ILE A 758 -28.71 7.34 -11.44
N ARG A 759 -29.84 8.05 -11.36
CA ARG A 759 -30.55 8.33 -10.10
C ARG A 759 -30.95 7.05 -9.37
N MET A 760 -31.53 6.11 -10.10
CA MET A 760 -31.93 4.80 -9.56
C MET A 760 -30.75 3.98 -9.04
N ARG A 761 -29.56 4.14 -9.64
CA ARG A 761 -28.35 3.43 -9.22
C ARG A 761 -27.64 4.08 -8.03
N LEU A 762 -27.56 5.40 -8.00
CA LEU A 762 -26.77 6.15 -7.01
C LEU A 762 -27.59 6.67 -5.82
N LEU A 763 -28.90 6.39 -5.79
CA LEU A 763 -29.84 6.77 -4.72
C LEU A 763 -29.90 8.28 -4.45
N GLY A 764 -29.42 9.11 -5.37
CA GLY A 764 -29.39 10.57 -5.25
C GLY A 764 -28.59 11.25 -6.36
N PRO A 765 -28.64 12.60 -6.44
CA PRO A 765 -27.84 13.37 -7.38
C PRO A 765 -26.37 13.39 -6.94
N VAL A 766 -25.47 12.88 -7.77
CA VAL A 766 -24.02 12.88 -7.51
C VAL A 766 -23.35 13.91 -8.43
N LYS A 767 -22.61 14.86 -7.84
CA LYS A 767 -21.73 15.78 -8.58
C LYS A 767 -20.48 15.04 -9.04
N ASP A 768 -19.96 15.37 -10.23
CA ASP A 768 -18.69 14.84 -10.76
C ASP A 768 -18.61 13.32 -11.03
N ILE A 769 -19.74 12.69 -11.37
CA ILE A 769 -19.83 11.26 -11.82
C ILE A 769 -18.98 10.91 -13.05
N ARG A 770 -18.36 11.91 -13.70
CA ARG A 770 -17.51 11.76 -14.89
C ARG A 770 -16.06 12.17 -14.66
N SER A 771 -15.69 12.49 -13.42
CA SER A 771 -14.29 12.80 -13.08
C SER A 771 -13.46 11.53 -12.98
N HIS A 772 -12.22 11.61 -13.44
CA HIS A 772 -11.22 10.54 -13.36
C HIS A 772 -11.09 10.00 -11.92
N ASP A 773 -10.90 10.90 -10.96
CA ASP A 773 -10.76 10.58 -9.52
C ASP A 773 -11.94 9.76 -8.95
N TRP A 774 -13.14 9.94 -9.51
CA TRP A 774 -14.32 9.18 -9.11
C TRP A 774 -14.36 7.80 -9.78
N LEU A 775 -14.19 7.74 -11.10
CA LEU A 775 -14.33 6.52 -11.90
C LEU A 775 -13.24 5.48 -11.59
N ILE A 776 -11.99 5.92 -11.40
CA ILE A 776 -10.91 4.98 -11.08
C ILE A 776 -11.17 4.21 -9.78
N ARG A 777 -11.94 4.77 -8.83
CA ARG A 777 -12.32 4.07 -7.59
C ARG A 777 -13.28 2.91 -7.82
N PHE A 778 -13.99 2.90 -8.95
CA PHE A 778 -14.89 1.82 -9.36
C PHE A 778 -14.20 0.75 -10.21
N CYS A 779 -13.09 1.10 -10.86
CA CYS A 779 -12.27 0.20 -11.68
C CYS A 779 -11.10 -0.44 -10.90
N ASN A 780 -10.36 0.34 -10.11
CA ASN A 780 -9.22 -0.11 -9.31
C ASN A 780 -9.68 -0.71 -7.97
N ILE A 781 -10.34 -1.87 -8.04
CA ILE A 781 -10.92 -2.56 -6.88
C ILE A 781 -9.98 -3.61 -6.27
N ASP A 782 -10.18 -3.94 -5.00
CA ASP A 782 -9.53 -5.09 -4.37
C ASP A 782 -10.41 -6.33 -4.54
N TYR A 783 -10.01 -7.27 -5.42
CA TYR A 783 -10.74 -8.52 -5.68
C TYR A 783 -10.93 -9.43 -4.45
N TYR A 784 -10.20 -9.17 -3.37
CA TYR A 784 -10.45 -9.82 -2.10
C TYR A 784 -11.77 -9.35 -1.48
N ARG A 785 -12.05 -8.04 -1.51
CA ARG A 785 -13.17 -7.36 -0.83
C ARG A 785 -14.29 -6.85 -1.74
N HIS A 786 -14.06 -6.83 -3.05
CA HIS A 786 -15.01 -6.32 -4.01
C HIS A 786 -14.82 -7.06 -5.33
N ILE A 787 -15.90 -7.63 -5.85
CA ILE A 787 -15.95 -8.18 -7.21
C ILE A 787 -16.89 -7.34 -8.05
N ALA A 788 -16.45 -6.95 -9.24
CA ALA A 788 -17.31 -6.32 -10.23
C ALA A 788 -17.19 -7.08 -11.55
N ILE A 789 -18.31 -7.57 -12.06
CA ILE A 789 -18.41 -8.26 -13.34
C ILE A 789 -18.97 -7.29 -14.37
N VAL A 790 -18.16 -6.96 -15.37
CA VAL A 790 -18.55 -6.13 -16.51
C VAL A 790 -19.12 -6.99 -17.63
N ALA A 791 -20.09 -6.45 -18.34
CA ALA A 791 -20.64 -6.99 -19.56
C ALA A 791 -20.11 -6.17 -20.74
N GLU A 792 -19.27 -6.79 -21.56
CA GLU A 792 -18.60 -6.18 -22.70
C GLU A 792 -19.18 -6.73 -24.01
N ILE A 793 -19.36 -5.84 -25.00
CA ILE A 793 -19.66 -6.22 -26.39
C ILE A 793 -18.64 -5.58 -27.33
N ARG A 794 -18.61 -6.07 -28.57
CA ARG A 794 -17.93 -5.40 -29.68
C ARG A 794 -18.95 -4.84 -30.66
N GLU A 795 -18.94 -3.53 -30.84
CA GLU A 795 -19.80 -2.81 -31.78
C GLU A 795 -18.92 -1.95 -32.71
N GLY A 796 -19.00 -2.15 -34.03
CA GLY A 796 -18.15 -1.42 -34.98
C GLY A 796 -16.64 -1.69 -34.87
N GLY A 797 -16.23 -2.74 -34.16
CA GLY A 797 -14.82 -3.05 -33.87
C GLY A 797 -14.32 -2.50 -32.53
N GLU A 798 -15.10 -1.65 -31.87
CA GLU A 798 -14.77 -1.06 -30.57
C GLU A 798 -15.41 -1.86 -29.41
N LYS A 799 -14.71 -1.91 -28.27
CA LYS A 799 -15.25 -2.49 -27.03
C LYS A 799 -16.23 -1.51 -26.39
N ARG A 800 -17.37 -1.99 -25.91
CA ARG A 800 -18.33 -1.18 -25.13
C ARG A 800 -18.77 -1.93 -23.88
N MET A 801 -18.85 -1.23 -22.76
CA MET A 801 -19.45 -1.73 -21.53
C MET A 801 -20.95 -1.46 -21.53
N ILE A 802 -21.76 -2.51 -21.40
CA ILE A 802 -23.23 -2.44 -21.46
C ILE A 802 -23.92 -2.76 -20.12
N GLY A 803 -23.14 -3.13 -19.12
CA GLY A 803 -23.61 -3.33 -17.75
C GLY A 803 -22.49 -3.76 -16.81
N VAL A 804 -22.74 -3.58 -15.52
CA VAL A 804 -21.82 -4.00 -14.46
C VAL A 804 -22.62 -4.48 -13.25
N GLY A 805 -22.21 -5.61 -12.68
CA GLY A 805 -22.68 -6.10 -11.40
C GLY A 805 -21.56 -6.10 -10.38
N ARG A 806 -21.82 -5.56 -9.20
CA ARG A 806 -20.84 -5.36 -8.12
C ARG A 806 -21.27 -6.11 -6.87
N LEU A 807 -20.31 -6.67 -6.17
CA LEU A 807 -20.46 -7.38 -4.90
C LEU A 807 -19.35 -6.92 -3.96
N ALA A 808 -19.69 -6.10 -2.97
CA ALA A 808 -18.78 -5.52 -1.99
C ALA A 808 -18.94 -6.22 -0.65
N MET A 809 -17.90 -6.90 -0.17
CA MET A 809 -17.93 -7.66 1.07
C MET A 809 -17.82 -6.74 2.28
N THR A 810 -18.51 -7.10 3.36
CA THR A 810 -18.28 -6.48 4.67
C THR A 810 -16.89 -6.81 5.20
N PRO A 811 -16.30 -5.99 6.07
CA PRO A 811 -14.95 -6.23 6.61
C PRO A 811 -14.74 -7.57 7.35
N ASP A 812 -15.81 -8.20 7.83
CA ASP A 812 -15.78 -9.55 8.43
C ASP A 812 -15.99 -10.69 7.43
N PHE A 813 -16.19 -10.39 6.15
CA PHE A 813 -16.31 -11.36 5.05
C PHE A 813 -17.43 -12.39 5.23
N ASP A 814 -18.43 -12.14 6.08
CA ASP A 814 -19.60 -13.03 6.22
C ASP A 814 -20.78 -12.58 5.36
N SER A 815 -20.82 -11.31 4.96
CA SER A 815 -21.87 -10.76 4.11
C SER A 815 -21.33 -9.88 3.00
N ALA A 816 -22.15 -9.60 1.98
CA ALA A 816 -21.80 -8.65 0.94
C ALA A 816 -23.02 -7.88 0.43
N GLU A 817 -22.79 -6.62 0.06
CA GLU A 817 -23.75 -5.79 -0.62
C GLU A 817 -23.57 -5.91 -2.14
N PHE A 818 -24.66 -6.13 -2.88
CA PHE A 818 -24.64 -6.15 -4.33
C PHE A 818 -25.24 -4.88 -4.93
N ALA A 819 -24.76 -4.52 -6.11
CA ALA A 819 -25.38 -3.49 -6.92
C ALA A 819 -25.29 -3.82 -8.42
N LEU A 820 -26.30 -3.43 -9.18
CA LEU A 820 -26.39 -3.69 -10.62
C LEU A 820 -26.64 -2.41 -11.40
N LEU A 821 -26.00 -2.30 -12.55
CA LEU A 821 -26.26 -1.27 -13.54
C LEU A 821 -26.29 -1.93 -14.92
N VAL A 822 -27.35 -1.69 -15.69
CA VAL A 822 -27.50 -2.18 -17.06
C VAL A 822 -27.90 -1.00 -17.93
N HIS A 823 -27.14 -0.79 -19.00
CA HIS A 823 -27.41 0.31 -19.93
C HIS A 823 -28.82 0.19 -20.53
N ASP A 824 -29.52 1.33 -20.62
CA ASP A 824 -30.92 1.46 -21.06
C ASP A 824 -31.28 0.64 -22.31
N ARG A 825 -30.43 0.67 -23.35
CA ARG A 825 -30.61 -0.07 -24.62
C ARG A 825 -30.56 -1.60 -24.47
N TYR A 826 -29.95 -2.09 -23.39
CA TYR A 826 -29.70 -3.50 -23.13
C TYR A 826 -30.53 -4.04 -21.96
N GLN A 827 -31.39 -3.21 -21.35
CA GLN A 827 -32.38 -3.67 -20.38
C GLN A 827 -33.39 -4.64 -21.03
N ARG A 828 -34.00 -5.51 -20.22
CA ARG A 828 -34.94 -6.56 -20.66
C ARG A 828 -34.36 -7.62 -21.62
N LYS A 829 -33.03 -7.66 -21.81
CA LYS A 829 -32.33 -8.71 -22.56
C LYS A 829 -31.82 -9.88 -21.70
N GLY A 830 -32.21 -9.93 -20.42
CA GLY A 830 -31.76 -10.96 -19.46
C GLY A 830 -30.42 -10.68 -18.78
N LEU A 831 -29.74 -9.58 -19.14
CA LEU A 831 -28.40 -9.28 -18.63
C LEU A 831 -28.36 -9.08 -17.10
N GLY A 832 -29.33 -8.35 -16.53
CA GLY A 832 -29.40 -8.14 -15.07
C GLY A 832 -29.57 -9.45 -14.28
N ASP A 833 -30.39 -10.37 -14.80
CA ASP A 833 -30.60 -11.71 -14.22
C ASP A 833 -29.30 -12.53 -14.26
N LYS A 834 -28.60 -12.53 -15.40
CA LYS A 834 -27.32 -13.22 -15.55
C LYS A 834 -26.24 -12.65 -14.63
N LEU A 835 -26.10 -11.33 -14.57
CA LEU A 835 -25.13 -10.67 -13.69
C LEU A 835 -25.39 -11.00 -12.23
N LEU A 836 -26.64 -10.85 -11.74
CA LEU A 836 -26.97 -11.12 -10.35
C LEU A 836 -26.75 -12.60 -9.97
N ARG A 837 -27.10 -13.55 -10.86
CA ARG A 837 -26.79 -14.97 -10.65
C ARG A 837 -25.28 -15.22 -10.49
N MET A 838 -24.46 -14.62 -11.35
CA MET A 838 -23.00 -14.73 -11.21
C MET A 838 -22.51 -14.18 -9.87
N LEU A 839 -23.05 -13.06 -9.38
CA LEU A 839 -22.68 -12.52 -8.08
C LEU A 839 -23.09 -13.46 -6.92
N ILE A 840 -24.26 -14.10 -7.02
CA ILE A 840 -24.71 -15.10 -6.05
C ILE A 840 -23.76 -16.30 -6.03
N ASP A 841 -23.40 -16.82 -7.20
CA ASP A 841 -22.49 -17.97 -7.32
C ASP A 841 -21.09 -17.64 -6.78
N ILE A 842 -20.59 -16.43 -7.06
CA ILE A 842 -19.33 -15.92 -6.51
C ILE A 842 -19.41 -15.76 -4.98
N GLY A 843 -20.55 -15.30 -4.45
CA GLY A 843 -20.76 -15.20 -3.01
C GLY A 843 -20.73 -16.57 -2.33
N LYS A 844 -21.33 -17.59 -2.95
CA LYS A 844 -21.28 -18.98 -2.46
C LYS A 844 -19.86 -19.56 -2.51
N GLU A 845 -19.13 -19.37 -3.62
CA GLU A 845 -17.73 -19.81 -3.75
C GLU A 845 -16.85 -19.19 -2.65
N LYS A 846 -17.11 -17.91 -2.33
CA LYS A 846 -16.40 -17.20 -1.26
C LYS A 846 -16.86 -17.55 0.17
N GLY A 847 -17.87 -18.41 0.31
CA GLY A 847 -18.37 -18.84 1.61
C GLY A 847 -19.16 -17.79 2.39
N LEU A 848 -19.74 -16.80 1.70
CA LEU A 848 -20.57 -15.77 2.33
C LEU A 848 -21.83 -16.39 2.94
N GLY A 849 -22.26 -15.88 4.09
CA GLY A 849 -23.52 -16.23 4.73
C GLY A 849 -24.74 -15.53 4.12
N GLU A 850 -24.59 -14.25 3.75
CA GLU A 850 -25.70 -13.43 3.24
C GLU A 850 -25.24 -12.50 2.11
N ILE A 851 -26.14 -12.23 1.16
CA ILE A 851 -26.01 -11.14 0.19
C ILE A 851 -27.21 -10.20 0.36
N SER A 852 -26.96 -8.90 0.44
CA SER A 852 -27.99 -7.86 0.50
C SER A 852 -27.82 -6.80 -0.58
N GLY A 853 -28.84 -5.99 -0.84
CA GLY A 853 -28.74 -4.83 -1.72
C GLY A 853 -29.78 -3.79 -1.38
N GLU A 854 -29.41 -2.52 -1.48
CA GLU A 854 -30.29 -1.38 -1.22
C GLU A 854 -30.67 -0.68 -2.53
N MET A 855 -31.95 -0.36 -2.70
CA MET A 855 -32.46 0.32 -3.91
C MET A 855 -33.65 1.23 -3.57
N LEU A 856 -33.93 2.22 -4.42
CA LEU A 856 -35.15 3.03 -4.29
C LEU A 856 -36.39 2.14 -4.39
N SER A 857 -37.38 2.34 -3.52
CA SER A 857 -38.61 1.54 -3.49
C SER A 857 -39.40 1.62 -4.79
N GLU A 858 -39.28 2.73 -5.51
CA GLU A 858 -39.87 2.93 -6.85
C GLU A 858 -39.16 2.16 -7.97
N ASN A 859 -37.98 1.60 -7.73
CA ASN A 859 -37.27 0.74 -8.69
C ASN A 859 -37.86 -0.68 -8.72
N THR A 860 -39.15 -0.76 -9.07
CA THR A 860 -39.95 -1.99 -9.12
C THR A 860 -39.33 -3.07 -10.02
N LYS A 861 -38.61 -2.68 -11.07
CA LYS A 861 -37.86 -3.58 -11.96
C LYS A 861 -36.78 -4.35 -11.20
N MET A 862 -35.97 -3.66 -10.40
CA MET A 862 -34.88 -4.26 -9.64
C MET A 862 -35.41 -5.10 -8.46
N VAL A 863 -36.42 -4.61 -7.75
CA VAL A 863 -37.08 -5.37 -6.66
C VAL A 863 -37.66 -6.68 -7.20
N SER A 864 -38.36 -6.63 -8.35
CA SER A 864 -38.92 -7.83 -8.98
C SER A 864 -37.84 -8.82 -9.43
N LEU A 865 -36.72 -8.31 -9.95
CA LEU A 865 -35.57 -9.13 -10.33
C LEU A 865 -34.96 -9.85 -9.11
N ALA A 866 -34.76 -9.13 -8.01
CA ALA A 866 -34.24 -9.71 -6.77
C ALA A 866 -35.18 -10.78 -6.21
N MET A 867 -36.49 -10.51 -6.13
CA MET A 867 -37.48 -11.49 -5.68
C MET A 867 -37.50 -12.75 -6.54
N LYS A 868 -37.39 -12.61 -7.86
CA LYS A 868 -37.31 -13.76 -8.79
C LYS A 868 -36.11 -14.67 -8.49
N LEU A 869 -35.03 -14.12 -7.95
CA LEU A 869 -33.82 -14.85 -7.58
C LEU A 869 -33.79 -15.29 -6.11
N GLY A 870 -34.91 -15.17 -5.40
CA GLY A 870 -35.08 -15.66 -4.03
C GLY A 870 -34.75 -14.66 -2.93
N PHE A 871 -34.51 -13.39 -3.26
CA PHE A 871 -34.30 -12.36 -2.24
C PHE A 871 -35.61 -11.98 -1.56
N THR A 872 -35.56 -11.74 -0.25
CA THR A 872 -36.67 -11.24 0.56
C THR A 872 -36.56 -9.72 0.72
N PRO A 873 -37.56 -8.92 0.28
CA PRO A 873 -37.55 -7.47 0.42
C PRO A 873 -38.00 -7.03 1.83
N ARG A 874 -37.42 -5.93 2.30
CA ARG A 874 -37.76 -5.23 3.55
C ARG A 874 -37.72 -3.72 3.30
N SER A 875 -38.82 -3.02 3.59
CA SER A 875 -38.83 -1.55 3.54
C SER A 875 -38.06 -0.98 4.73
N THR A 876 -37.22 0.01 4.46
CA THR A 876 -36.36 0.73 5.43
C THR A 876 -37.04 1.98 6.00
N GLY A 877 -38.13 2.46 5.37
CA GLY A 877 -38.94 3.59 5.84
C GLY A 877 -38.49 4.98 5.36
N ASP A 878 -37.37 5.09 4.66
CA ASP A 878 -36.79 6.32 4.10
C ASP A 878 -36.96 6.43 2.57
N GLY A 879 -37.82 5.59 1.99
CA GLY A 879 -38.03 5.51 0.55
C GLY A 879 -37.15 4.48 -0.15
N THR A 880 -36.25 3.78 0.55
CA THR A 880 -35.51 2.63 0.01
C THR A 880 -36.14 1.28 0.38
N THR A 881 -35.75 0.25 -0.34
CA THR A 881 -36.09 -1.15 -0.09
C THR A 881 -34.79 -1.94 -0.06
N GLU A 882 -34.54 -2.60 1.06
CA GLU A 882 -33.43 -3.54 1.22
C GLU A 882 -33.90 -4.94 0.80
N VAL A 883 -33.12 -5.66 0.01
CA VAL A 883 -33.39 -7.06 -0.35
C VAL A 883 -32.27 -7.94 0.18
N ARG A 884 -32.60 -9.10 0.76
CA ARG A 884 -31.61 -10.02 1.35
C ARG A 884 -31.78 -11.45 0.86
N LEU A 885 -30.67 -12.16 0.70
CA LEU A 885 -30.61 -13.59 0.34
C LEU A 885 -29.65 -14.30 1.28
N ASN A 886 -30.15 -15.28 2.02
CA ASN A 886 -29.32 -16.17 2.81
C ASN A 886 -28.70 -17.24 1.89
N LEU A 887 -27.38 -17.40 1.97
CA LEU A 887 -26.62 -18.39 1.20
C LEU A 887 -26.32 -19.66 1.97
N LYS A 888 -26.45 -19.63 3.31
CA LYS A 888 -26.38 -20.78 4.22
C LYS A 888 -27.79 -21.39 4.32
N GLY A 889 -28.17 -22.14 3.29
CA GLY A 889 -29.41 -22.91 3.21
C GLY A 889 -29.15 -24.40 3.32
#